data_AF-A0A385Q0E1-F1
#
_entry.id   AF-A0A385Q0E1-F1
#
_cell.length_a   1.000
_cell.length_b   1.000
_cell.length_c   1.000
_cell.angle_alpha   90.00
_cell.angle_beta   90.00
_cell.angle_gamma   90.00
#
_symmetry.space_group_name_H-M   'P 1'
#
loop_
_entity.id
_entity.type
_entity.pdbx_description
1 polymer ?
#
loop_
_entity_poly.entity_id
_entity_poly.type
_entity_poly.pdbx_seq_one_letter_code
_entity_poly.pdbx_strand_id
1 'polypeptide(L)'
;MKKTLLNKFILLTTMSTILVTGIGRNIFIKDINAFTSKKGTVDVSSLNVRSGAGTGNNTIATLPRDTSVTVLDELNSDGMYWYKIAFNDGSGDKEGYVAKNYIKTETIATYTTDKKFESDIAGFPEGYKVRLRALHAEYPNWKFVVQDVDIPWDEVIKNESVVGVNLVSKSSKSSWKSTAKGAYDWNSGTWPGFDSNEWVAASESIVRYYMDPRNFLDSTNIFQFMNHGYTSNEQTAEGVEKMLKGTFMESKSSFKTTQTAPSTTQAKTVSVSSAASPDNSKNSTGTDDVYVKVDGPIADPNEKVELAAPTLEKPEITETSTVVSSEAVNLDSKVGPQSESTTEFNDTEHGPGVVNNDTIKESISSSDSVQTTDSTEDFRALSNGTTYVDIIMDAAKSSGVNPYVLVAMLIQEQGVKGTSDLISGKNGVYNFFNIEAYQSGNQSAISRGLAWAGSGNTYLRPWNTKAKAIIGGAMYYGSNYAKANQNSFYLKKFNVLGENRYKHQYMTNIEAAKNEGSMLSRAYSEEDKKGVFTFYIPVYRDMPSVPEAMPSGDGSPNNRLSSLSISGYNITPSFSRDNYSYTLELPANVSKINIKANALDANASVAGSGDIELKDSDSTIDIIVTAQNGSKGNYRINIKRGN
;
A
#
# COMPACT_ATOMS: atom_id res chain seq x y z
N MET A 1 -9.20 -1.65 -54.58
CA MET A 1 -8.48 -0.47 -55.14
C MET A 1 -9.32 0.77 -54.86
N LYS A 2 -8.93 1.64 -53.91
CA LYS A 2 -8.38 3.00 -54.12
C LYS A 2 -9.28 3.85 -55.05
N LYS A 3 -9.94 4.94 -54.63
CA LYS A 3 -9.42 6.26 -54.15
C LYS A 3 -10.62 7.08 -53.59
N THR A 4 -10.65 7.59 -52.35
CA THR A 4 -10.16 8.89 -51.79
C THR A 4 -10.81 10.20 -52.27
N LEU A 5 -11.24 11.01 -51.28
CA LEU A 5 -11.16 12.49 -51.08
C LEU A 5 -12.53 13.09 -50.64
N LEU A 6 -12.76 13.62 -49.43
CA LEU A 6 -12.16 14.70 -48.61
C LEU A 6 -12.95 16.04 -48.73
N ASN A 7 -13.61 16.48 -47.64
CA ASN A 7 -13.68 17.86 -47.08
C ASN A 7 -14.81 17.93 -46.03
N LYS A 8 -14.54 18.13 -44.72
CA LYS A 8 -14.34 19.40 -43.97
C LYS A 8 -15.57 20.33 -43.93
N PHE A 9 -16.15 20.54 -42.73
CA PHE A 9 -16.80 21.75 -42.15
C PHE A 9 -17.29 21.33 -40.74
N ILE A 10 -16.77 21.77 -39.58
CA ILE A 10 -16.71 23.09 -38.91
C ILE A 10 -18.09 23.73 -38.64
N LEU A 11 -18.43 23.77 -37.34
CA LEU A 11 -19.02 24.88 -36.54
C LEU A 11 -20.39 24.67 -35.81
N LEU A 12 -20.29 24.91 -34.50
CA LEU A 12 -21.14 25.75 -33.62
C LEU A 12 -22.50 25.26 -33.08
N THR A 13 -22.47 25.14 -31.74
CA THR A 13 -23.48 25.40 -30.71
C THR A 13 -24.59 26.40 -31.05
N THR A 14 -25.85 26.07 -30.70
CA THR A 14 -26.78 26.95 -29.96
C THR A 14 -28.02 26.21 -29.40
N MET A 15 -28.33 26.54 -28.14
CA MET A 15 -29.60 26.54 -27.39
C MET A 15 -30.94 26.17 -28.07
N SER A 16 -31.69 25.34 -27.32
CA SER A 16 -33.11 25.44 -26.96
C SER A 16 -34.25 25.22 -27.98
N THR A 17 -35.26 24.50 -27.46
CA THR A 17 -36.67 24.38 -27.87
C THR A 17 -36.98 23.59 -29.13
N ILE A 18 -37.37 22.31 -28.95
CA ILE A 18 -38.26 21.62 -29.90
C ILE A 18 -39.69 21.73 -29.37
N LEU A 19 -40.45 22.55 -30.09
CA LEU A 19 -41.90 22.63 -30.12
C LEU A 19 -42.45 21.29 -30.65
N VAL A 20 -43.39 20.71 -29.91
CA VAL A 20 -44.14 19.51 -30.33
C VAL A 20 -45.13 19.90 -31.43
N THR A 21 -45.01 19.28 -32.62
CA THR A 21 -46.13 19.10 -33.55
C THR A 21 -46.03 17.76 -34.27
N GLY A 22 -46.90 16.82 -33.87
CA GLY A 22 -47.71 15.97 -34.75
C GLY A 22 -47.06 14.91 -35.66
N ILE A 23 -47.20 13.64 -35.30
CA ILE A 23 -48.28 12.71 -35.73
C ILE A 23 -47.76 11.26 -35.66
N GLY A 24 -48.36 10.52 -34.73
CA GLY A 24 -48.53 9.06 -34.64
C GLY A 24 -47.59 8.12 -35.39
N ARG A 25 -46.66 7.52 -34.63
CA ARG A 25 -46.48 6.05 -34.60
C ARG A 25 -46.19 5.62 -33.17
N ASN A 26 -46.95 4.65 -32.67
CA ASN A 26 -46.68 3.96 -31.42
C ASN A 26 -45.34 3.23 -31.53
N ILE A 27 -44.26 3.89 -31.10
CA ILE A 27 -43.00 3.24 -30.79
C ILE A 27 -43.10 2.89 -29.31
N PHE A 28 -43.00 1.58 -29.02
CA PHE A 28 -42.74 1.08 -27.68
C PHE A 28 -41.49 1.80 -27.13
N ILE A 29 -41.69 2.78 -26.26
CA ILE A 29 -40.62 3.30 -25.42
C ILE A 29 -40.39 2.23 -24.36
N LYS A 30 -39.41 1.37 -24.62
CA LYS A 30 -38.71 0.68 -23.53
C LYS A 30 -38.06 1.80 -22.73
N ASP A 31 -38.43 1.98 -21.47
CA ASP A 31 -37.85 3.00 -20.61
C ASP A 31 -36.33 2.84 -20.57
N ILE A 32 -35.63 3.62 -21.41
CA ILE A 32 -34.20 3.84 -21.28
C ILE A 32 -34.10 4.85 -20.15
N ASN A 33 -33.94 4.36 -18.93
CA ASN A 33 -33.37 5.16 -17.87
C ASN A 33 -31.97 5.56 -18.34
N ALA A 34 -31.85 6.69 -19.05
CA ALA A 34 -30.58 7.22 -19.47
C ALA A 34 -29.79 7.55 -18.19
N PHE A 35 -28.72 6.80 -17.92
CA PHE A 35 -27.81 7.16 -16.85
C PHE A 35 -27.31 8.57 -17.13
N THR A 36 -27.68 9.52 -16.27
CA THR A 36 -27.23 10.90 -16.45
C THR A 36 -25.73 10.91 -16.20
N SER A 37 -24.96 11.27 -17.22
CA SER A 37 -23.50 11.30 -17.10
C SER A 37 -23.08 12.26 -15.99
N LYS A 38 -22.13 11.84 -15.14
CA LYS A 38 -21.61 12.64 -14.02
C LYS A 38 -20.15 12.97 -14.26
N LYS A 39 -19.71 14.16 -13.86
CA LYS A 39 -18.28 14.43 -13.78
C LYS A 39 -17.70 13.74 -12.56
N GLY A 40 -16.46 13.27 -12.69
CA GLY A 40 -15.73 12.67 -11.60
C GLY A 40 -14.24 12.86 -11.76
N THR A 41 -13.51 12.55 -10.70
CA THR A 41 -12.06 12.58 -10.64
C THR A 41 -11.55 11.28 -10.05
N VAL A 42 -10.40 10.84 -10.51
CA VAL A 42 -9.74 9.65 -9.95
C VAL A 42 -9.31 9.94 -8.50
N ASP A 43 -9.84 9.17 -7.54
CA ASP A 43 -9.57 9.31 -6.10
C ASP A 43 -8.69 8.16 -5.58
N VAL A 44 -7.74 7.76 -6.40
CA VAL A 44 -6.70 6.80 -6.06
C VAL A 44 -5.43 7.25 -6.77
N SER A 45 -4.28 6.96 -6.19
CA SER A 45 -2.98 7.36 -6.73
C SER A 45 -2.77 6.96 -8.20
N SER A 46 -3.26 5.78 -8.56
CA SER A 46 -3.19 5.19 -9.89
C SER A 46 -4.36 4.24 -10.09
N LEU A 47 -5.17 4.49 -11.12
CA LEU A 47 -6.38 3.74 -11.41
C LEU A 47 -6.26 2.99 -12.74
N ASN A 48 -6.25 1.67 -12.67
CA ASN A 48 -6.35 0.83 -13.87
C ASN A 48 -7.75 0.91 -14.46
N VAL A 49 -7.83 1.38 -15.71
CA VAL A 49 -9.04 1.35 -16.52
C VAL A 49 -9.05 0.07 -17.32
N ARG A 50 -10.15 -0.68 -17.24
CA ARG A 50 -10.29 -2.01 -17.84
C ARG A 50 -11.20 -2.00 -19.06
N SER A 51 -11.02 -2.98 -19.94
CA SER A 51 -11.84 -3.18 -21.14
C SER A 51 -13.29 -3.57 -20.84
N GLY A 52 -13.56 -4.08 -19.64
CA GLY A 52 -14.88 -4.50 -19.16
C GLY A 52 -15.01 -4.36 -17.65
N ALA A 53 -16.23 -4.39 -17.14
CA ALA A 53 -16.50 -4.42 -15.71
C ALA A 53 -16.11 -5.79 -15.13
N GLY A 54 -15.11 -5.80 -14.24
CA GLY A 54 -14.57 -7.01 -13.62
C GLY A 54 -13.05 -6.98 -13.57
N THR A 55 -12.46 -7.52 -12.50
CA THR A 55 -11.01 -7.54 -12.27
C THR A 55 -10.25 -8.48 -13.21
N GLY A 56 -10.93 -9.44 -13.84
CA GLY A 56 -10.37 -10.33 -14.87
C GLY A 56 -10.23 -9.68 -16.26
N ASN A 57 -10.77 -8.47 -16.48
CA ASN A 57 -10.65 -7.79 -17.77
C ASN A 57 -9.29 -7.11 -17.94
N ASN A 58 -8.81 -7.03 -19.18
CA ASN A 58 -7.52 -6.40 -19.50
C ASN A 58 -7.48 -4.93 -19.10
N THR A 59 -6.35 -4.48 -18.55
CA THR A 59 -6.09 -3.06 -18.30
C THR A 59 -5.75 -2.38 -19.63
N ILE A 60 -6.51 -1.35 -20.02
CA ILE A 60 -6.36 -0.62 -21.28
C ILE A 60 -5.72 0.76 -21.11
N ALA A 61 -5.75 1.30 -19.89
CA ALA A 61 -5.09 2.54 -19.50
C ALA A 61 -4.88 2.56 -17.99
N THR A 62 -4.02 3.46 -17.53
CA THR A 62 -3.83 3.74 -16.11
C THR A 62 -3.92 5.26 -15.93
N LEU A 63 -4.87 5.72 -15.12
CA LEU A 63 -5.10 7.13 -14.88
C LEU A 63 -4.48 7.55 -13.54
N PRO A 64 -3.67 8.61 -13.50
CA PRO A 64 -3.21 9.15 -12.24
C PRO A 64 -4.36 9.79 -11.45
N ARG A 65 -4.16 9.97 -10.13
CA ARG A 65 -5.09 10.72 -9.28
C ARG A 65 -5.44 12.09 -9.87
N ASP A 66 -6.65 12.57 -9.58
CA ASP A 66 -7.25 13.81 -10.08
C ASP A 66 -7.49 13.87 -11.60
N THR A 67 -7.21 12.80 -12.34
CA THR A 67 -7.60 12.75 -13.75
C THR A 67 -9.10 12.95 -13.85
N SER A 68 -9.51 14.00 -14.56
CA SER A 68 -10.91 14.29 -14.83
C SER A 68 -11.49 13.22 -15.76
N VAL A 69 -12.62 12.65 -15.34
CA VAL A 69 -13.37 11.66 -16.12
C VAL A 69 -14.84 12.05 -16.21
N THR A 70 -15.55 11.46 -17.17
CA THR A 70 -17.00 11.54 -17.24
C THR A 70 -17.56 10.14 -17.00
N VAL A 71 -18.28 9.93 -15.91
CA VAL A 71 -19.01 8.68 -15.65
C VAL A 71 -20.20 8.63 -16.59
N LEU A 72 -20.22 7.62 -17.45
CA LEU A 72 -21.23 7.39 -18.49
C LEU A 72 -22.29 6.39 -18.05
N ASP A 73 -21.92 5.44 -17.20
CA ASP A 73 -22.81 4.37 -16.73
C ASP A 73 -22.33 3.82 -15.38
N GLU A 74 -23.23 3.18 -14.63
CA GLU A 74 -22.95 2.44 -13.41
C GLU A 74 -23.58 1.05 -13.53
N LEU A 75 -22.78 0.01 -13.34
CA LEU A 75 -23.28 -1.36 -13.37
C LEU A 75 -22.66 -2.19 -12.26
N ASN A 76 -23.41 -3.15 -11.77
CA ASN A 76 -22.89 -4.14 -10.82
C ASN A 76 -22.42 -5.38 -11.61
N SER A 77 -21.16 -5.77 -11.41
CA SER A 77 -20.58 -7.00 -11.96
C SER A 77 -19.68 -7.63 -10.91
N ASP A 78 -19.77 -8.94 -10.75
CA ASP A 78 -19.02 -9.72 -9.76
C ASP A 78 -19.17 -9.18 -8.33
N GLY A 79 -20.36 -8.68 -7.97
CA GLY A 79 -20.65 -8.16 -6.64
C GLY A 79 -20.05 -6.78 -6.34
N MET A 80 -19.40 -6.14 -7.31
CA MET A 80 -18.84 -4.79 -7.18
C MET A 80 -19.49 -3.82 -8.18
N TYR A 81 -19.69 -2.58 -7.76
CA TYR A 81 -20.13 -1.52 -8.67
C TYR A 81 -18.95 -1.00 -9.49
N TRP A 82 -19.16 -0.90 -10.80
CA TRP A 82 -18.23 -0.38 -11.77
C TRP A 82 -18.83 0.85 -12.44
N TYR A 83 -17.98 1.86 -12.67
CA TYR A 83 -18.29 2.95 -13.57
C TYR A 83 -17.74 2.68 -14.95
N LYS A 84 -18.58 2.86 -15.97
CA LYS A 84 -18.09 3.13 -17.32
C LYS A 84 -17.71 4.60 -17.37
N ILE A 85 -16.47 4.91 -17.72
CA ILE A 85 -15.95 6.27 -17.78
C ILE A 85 -15.48 6.63 -19.20
N ALA A 86 -15.64 7.89 -19.58
CA ALA A 86 -14.89 8.53 -20.65
C ALA A 86 -13.73 9.33 -20.05
N PHE A 87 -12.55 9.23 -20.66
CA PHE A 87 -11.32 9.87 -20.20
C PHE A 87 -10.40 10.18 -21.39
N ASN A 88 -9.39 11.02 -21.17
CA ASN A 88 -8.35 11.32 -22.14
C ASN A 88 -6.98 11.15 -21.45
N ASP A 89 -6.14 10.26 -22.00
CA ASP A 89 -4.82 9.93 -21.45
C ASP A 89 -3.66 10.58 -22.24
N GLY A 90 -3.95 11.61 -23.03
CA GLY A 90 -3.00 12.25 -23.94
C GLY A 90 -2.87 11.58 -25.31
N SER A 91 -3.45 10.38 -25.50
CA SER A 91 -3.50 9.70 -26.80
C SER A 91 -4.86 9.81 -27.51
N GLY A 92 -5.83 10.51 -26.89
CA GLY A 92 -7.18 10.73 -27.41
C GLY A 92 -8.26 10.34 -26.40
N ASP A 93 -9.52 10.62 -26.75
CA ASP A 93 -10.66 10.26 -25.93
C ASP A 93 -10.92 8.74 -26.01
N LYS A 94 -11.06 8.11 -24.84
CA LYS A 94 -11.27 6.66 -24.68
C LYS A 94 -12.40 6.41 -23.69
N GLU A 95 -12.95 5.20 -23.75
CA GLU A 95 -13.89 4.69 -22.75
C GLU A 95 -13.35 3.40 -22.12
N GLY A 96 -13.73 3.16 -20.87
CA GLY A 96 -13.43 1.91 -20.18
C GLY A 96 -14.13 1.83 -18.84
N TYR A 97 -13.78 0.81 -18.05
CA TYR A 97 -14.44 0.49 -16.80
C TYR A 97 -13.49 0.60 -15.62
N VAL A 98 -13.96 1.20 -14.52
CA VAL A 98 -13.22 1.36 -13.27
C VAL A 98 -14.10 0.99 -12.09
N ALA A 99 -13.53 0.50 -10.99
CA ALA A 99 -14.30 0.25 -9.78
C ALA A 99 -14.82 1.58 -9.22
N LYS A 100 -16.11 1.62 -8.85
CA LYS A 100 -16.83 2.83 -8.43
C LYS A 100 -16.12 3.58 -7.29
N ASN A 101 -15.56 2.84 -6.34
CA ASN A 101 -14.91 3.39 -5.14
C ASN A 101 -13.65 4.23 -5.44
N TYR A 102 -13.13 4.21 -6.67
CA TYR A 102 -11.95 4.96 -7.06
C TYR A 102 -12.27 6.22 -7.87
N ILE A 103 -13.55 6.54 -8.08
CA ILE A 103 -13.97 7.77 -8.74
C ILE A 103 -14.78 8.61 -7.77
N LYS A 104 -14.24 9.77 -7.41
CA LYS A 104 -14.98 10.81 -6.73
C LYS A 104 -15.84 11.54 -7.74
N THR A 105 -17.13 11.22 -7.77
CA THR A 105 -18.10 12.01 -8.54
C THR A 105 -18.27 13.39 -7.90
N GLU A 106 -18.51 14.41 -8.71
CA GLU A 106 -18.74 15.77 -8.22
C GLU A 106 -19.97 15.81 -7.30
N THR A 107 -19.73 15.67 -6.01
CA THR A 107 -20.53 16.32 -4.99
C THR A 107 -19.67 17.48 -4.52
N ILE A 108 -20.14 18.71 -4.73
CA ILE A 108 -19.47 19.93 -4.30
C ILE A 108 -19.60 20.02 -2.78
N ALA A 109 -18.87 19.18 -2.04
CA ALA A 109 -18.49 19.52 -0.69
C ALA A 109 -17.31 20.50 -0.83
N THR A 110 -17.60 21.77 -1.11
CA THR A 110 -16.64 22.83 -0.86
C THR A 110 -16.26 22.73 0.61
N TYR A 111 -14.99 22.41 0.88
CA TYR A 111 -14.47 22.42 2.24
C TYR A 111 -14.78 23.80 2.85
N THR A 112 -15.69 23.80 3.81
CA THR A 112 -15.96 24.99 4.61
C THR A 112 -14.95 24.97 5.74
N THR A 113 -14.20 26.06 5.91
CA THR A 113 -13.11 26.13 6.88
C THR A 113 -13.60 25.76 8.28
N ASP A 114 -13.12 24.62 8.77
CA ASP A 114 -13.31 24.12 10.12
C ASP A 114 -12.05 24.46 10.92
N LYS A 115 -12.16 25.48 11.79
CA LYS A 115 -11.04 25.97 12.60
C LYS A 115 -10.46 24.89 13.51
N LYS A 116 -11.30 23.97 14.01
CA LYS A 116 -10.82 22.87 14.85
C LYS A 116 -9.98 21.93 14.01
N PHE A 117 -10.49 21.53 12.85
CA PHE A 117 -9.76 20.66 11.93
C PHE A 117 -8.42 21.26 11.49
N GLU A 118 -8.38 22.54 11.10
CA GLU A 118 -7.13 23.21 10.71
C GLU A 118 -6.10 23.24 11.86
N SER A 119 -6.56 23.35 13.11
CA SER A 119 -5.69 23.22 14.28
C SER A 119 -5.18 21.80 14.46
N ASP A 120 -6.04 20.79 14.25
CA ASP A 120 -5.69 19.38 14.39
C ASP A 120 -4.63 18.94 13.36
N ILE A 121 -4.65 19.53 12.15
CA ILE A 121 -3.67 19.23 11.08
C ILE A 121 -2.52 20.24 10.97
N ALA A 122 -2.37 21.17 11.92
CA ALA A 122 -1.41 22.28 11.83
C ALA A 122 0.04 21.80 11.67
N GLY A 123 0.38 20.65 12.25
CA GLY A 123 1.72 20.05 12.18
C GLY A 123 2.07 19.39 10.85
N PHE A 124 1.12 19.21 9.92
CA PHE A 124 1.41 18.64 8.61
C PHE A 124 2.05 19.67 7.66
N PRO A 125 2.98 19.27 6.78
CA PRO A 125 3.42 20.10 5.66
C PRO A 125 2.26 20.42 4.69
N GLU A 126 2.32 21.55 3.97
CA GLU A 126 1.20 22.00 3.12
C GLU A 126 0.83 20.99 2.02
N GLY A 127 1.81 20.23 1.50
CA GLY A 127 1.58 19.18 0.50
C GLY A 127 0.65 18.05 0.95
N TYR A 128 0.37 17.92 2.24
CA TYR A 128 -0.59 16.94 2.79
C TYR A 128 -2.00 17.54 2.94
N LYS A 129 -2.09 18.81 3.35
CA LYS A 129 -3.31 19.40 3.89
C LYS A 129 -4.47 19.45 2.90
N VAL A 130 -4.18 19.62 1.61
CA VAL A 130 -5.22 19.60 0.55
C VAL A 130 -6.02 18.30 0.59
N ARG A 131 -5.34 17.15 0.74
CA ARG A 131 -6.00 15.84 0.80
C ARG A 131 -6.66 15.58 2.14
N LEU A 132 -6.02 15.98 3.23
CA LEU A 132 -6.62 15.84 4.56
C LEU A 132 -7.93 16.62 4.66
N ARG A 133 -8.02 17.84 4.11
CA ARG A 133 -9.27 18.61 4.00
C ARG A 133 -10.32 17.89 3.17
N ALA A 134 -9.93 17.28 2.04
CA ALA A 134 -10.84 16.52 1.19
C ALA A 134 -11.42 15.30 1.91
N LEU A 135 -10.59 14.58 2.66
CA LEU A 135 -11.00 13.45 3.48
C LEU A 135 -11.86 13.87 4.67
N HIS A 136 -11.53 14.98 5.34
CA HIS A 136 -12.36 15.51 6.44
C HIS A 136 -13.74 15.96 5.98
N ALA A 137 -13.83 16.54 4.79
CA ALA A 137 -15.12 16.91 4.21
C ALA A 137 -16.02 15.69 3.95
N GLU A 138 -15.43 14.52 3.70
CA GLU A 138 -16.14 13.26 3.43
C GLU A 138 -16.40 12.46 4.71
N TYR A 139 -15.40 12.42 5.61
CA TYR A 139 -15.42 11.69 6.87
C TYR A 139 -14.97 12.59 8.04
N PRO A 140 -15.86 13.46 8.56
CA PRO A 140 -15.50 14.47 9.57
C PRO A 140 -15.02 13.92 10.93
N ASN A 141 -15.21 12.63 11.17
CA ASN A 141 -14.81 11.94 12.40
C ASN A 141 -13.41 11.31 12.31
N TRP A 142 -12.79 11.33 11.14
CA TRP A 142 -11.43 10.83 10.95
C TRP A 142 -10.42 11.77 11.60
N LYS A 143 -9.44 11.20 12.29
CA LYS A 143 -8.35 11.90 12.94
C LYS A 143 -7.06 11.64 12.18
N PHE A 144 -6.36 12.71 11.82
CA PHE A 144 -5.06 12.64 11.16
C PHE A 144 -4.00 13.11 12.13
N VAL A 145 -3.03 12.24 12.41
CA VAL A 145 -1.95 12.50 13.36
C VAL A 145 -0.63 12.46 12.61
N VAL A 146 0.19 13.49 12.80
CA VAL A 146 1.55 13.51 12.28
C VAL A 146 2.34 12.39 12.95
N GLN A 147 2.85 11.47 12.16
CA GLN A 147 3.85 10.50 12.59
C GLN A 147 5.22 11.03 12.17
N ASP A 148 5.89 11.74 13.07
CA ASP A 148 7.20 12.31 12.80
C ASP A 148 8.22 11.19 12.55
N VAL A 149 8.88 11.24 11.39
CA VAL A 149 9.97 10.36 11.02
C VAL A 149 11.24 11.20 10.96
N ASP A 150 12.04 11.11 12.02
CA ASP A 150 13.32 11.81 12.13
C ASP A 150 14.42 11.15 11.27
N ILE A 151 14.19 11.16 9.96
CA ILE A 151 15.09 10.70 8.90
C ILE A 151 14.90 11.62 7.67
N PRO A 152 15.97 12.16 7.08
CA PRO A 152 15.90 12.86 5.80
C PRO A 152 15.35 11.95 4.70
N TRP A 153 14.52 12.50 3.81
CA TRP A 153 13.88 11.76 2.72
C TRP A 153 14.88 10.98 1.87
N ASP A 154 15.94 11.62 1.40
CA ASP A 154 16.93 10.94 0.56
C ASP A 154 17.73 9.87 1.32
N GLU A 155 17.88 10.01 2.64
CA GLU A 155 18.52 8.98 3.46
C GLU A 155 17.65 7.73 3.59
N VAL A 156 16.36 7.89 3.90
CA VAL A 156 15.44 6.75 3.97
C VAL A 156 15.30 6.05 2.62
N ILE A 157 15.21 6.81 1.52
CA ILE A 157 15.12 6.24 0.18
C ILE A 157 16.38 5.46 -0.17
N LYS A 158 17.57 5.97 0.17
CA LYS A 158 18.83 5.25 -0.04
C LYS A 158 18.85 3.90 0.70
N ASN A 159 18.38 3.88 1.95
CA ASN A 159 18.36 2.67 2.77
C ASN A 159 17.34 1.64 2.26
N GLU A 160 16.18 2.10 1.79
CA GLU A 160 15.11 1.24 1.27
C GLU A 160 15.36 0.81 -0.18
N SER A 161 16.23 1.50 -0.92
CA SER A 161 16.60 1.15 -2.29
C SER A 161 17.79 0.18 -2.38
N VAL A 162 18.25 -0.36 -1.24
CA VAL A 162 19.25 -1.43 -1.22
C VAL A 162 18.69 -2.66 -1.94
N VAL A 163 19.50 -3.22 -2.85
CA VAL A 163 19.12 -4.37 -3.68
C VAL A 163 18.68 -5.54 -2.80
N GLY A 164 17.45 -6.02 -3.02
CA GLY A 164 16.85 -7.14 -2.28
C GLY A 164 15.98 -6.73 -1.08
N VAL A 165 16.00 -5.46 -0.63
CA VAL A 165 15.15 -4.99 0.47
C VAL A 165 13.70 -4.82 0.02
N ASN A 166 13.51 -4.14 -1.11
CA ASN A 166 12.20 -3.95 -1.74
C ASN A 166 12.18 -4.65 -3.10
N LEU A 167 11.10 -5.38 -3.37
CA LEU A 167 10.90 -6.17 -4.56
C LEU A 167 9.62 -5.75 -5.31
N VAL A 168 9.62 -5.96 -6.62
CA VAL A 168 8.46 -5.84 -7.51
C VAL A 168 8.30 -7.14 -8.30
N SER A 169 7.10 -7.39 -8.84
CA SER A 169 6.90 -8.53 -9.74
C SER A 169 7.79 -8.39 -10.98
N LYS A 170 8.28 -9.52 -11.48
CA LYS A 170 9.05 -9.59 -12.72
C LYS A 170 8.23 -9.14 -13.93
N SER A 171 6.90 -9.24 -13.85
CA SER A 171 5.95 -8.77 -14.86
C SER A 171 5.68 -7.26 -14.80
N SER A 172 6.10 -6.57 -13.74
CA SER A 172 5.95 -5.11 -13.62
C SER A 172 6.67 -4.38 -14.76
N LYS A 173 6.33 -3.09 -14.96
CA LYS A 173 7.01 -2.22 -15.91
C LYS A 173 8.51 -2.18 -15.65
N SER A 174 9.33 -2.14 -16.70
CA SER A 174 10.78 -2.13 -16.50
C SER A 174 11.29 -0.93 -15.69
N SER A 175 10.60 0.21 -15.71
CA SER A 175 10.93 1.38 -14.87
C SER A 175 10.74 1.15 -13.36
N TRP A 176 10.02 0.09 -12.96
CA TRP A 176 9.86 -0.30 -11.55
C TRP A 176 10.99 -1.20 -11.06
N LYS A 177 11.81 -1.72 -11.98
CA LYS A 177 12.86 -2.70 -11.67
C LYS A 177 14.20 -1.99 -11.60
N SER A 178 14.99 -2.30 -10.56
CA SER A 178 16.28 -1.68 -10.36
C SER A 178 17.29 -2.11 -11.43
N THR A 179 18.16 -1.19 -11.83
CA THR A 179 19.36 -1.48 -12.63
C THR A 179 20.65 -1.20 -11.85
N ALA A 180 20.54 -1.05 -10.52
CA ALA A 180 21.69 -0.96 -9.64
C ALA A 180 22.59 -2.20 -9.78
N LYS A 181 23.86 -2.06 -9.36
CA LYS A 181 24.82 -3.16 -9.41
C LYS A 181 24.27 -4.38 -8.64
N GLY A 182 24.19 -5.53 -9.32
CA GLY A 182 23.62 -6.77 -8.77
C GLY A 182 22.11 -6.95 -8.98
N ALA A 183 21.39 -5.91 -9.43
CA ALA A 183 19.96 -5.99 -9.72
C ALA A 183 19.64 -6.17 -11.21
N TYR A 184 20.61 -5.99 -12.11
CA TYR A 184 20.43 -6.16 -13.55
C TYR A 184 21.73 -6.63 -14.20
N ASP A 185 21.63 -7.65 -15.07
CA ASP A 185 22.75 -8.12 -15.87
C ASP A 185 22.74 -7.44 -17.24
N TRP A 186 23.70 -6.54 -17.43
CA TRP A 186 23.88 -5.77 -18.66
C TRP A 186 24.35 -6.60 -19.87
N ASN A 187 24.80 -7.85 -19.67
CA ASN A 187 25.18 -8.76 -20.75
C ASN A 187 23.98 -9.52 -21.30
N SER A 188 23.18 -10.13 -20.42
CA SER A 188 21.99 -10.89 -20.80
C SER A 188 20.73 -10.03 -20.98
N GLY A 189 20.73 -8.82 -20.42
CA GLY A 189 19.59 -7.92 -20.43
C GLY A 189 18.48 -8.35 -19.47
N THR A 190 18.81 -9.12 -18.42
CA THR A 190 17.83 -9.75 -17.51
C THR A 190 17.94 -9.25 -16.07
N TRP A 191 16.82 -9.35 -15.34
CA TRP A 191 16.77 -9.14 -13.90
C TRP A 191 16.86 -10.49 -13.17
N PRO A 192 17.81 -10.67 -12.24
CA PRO A 192 17.85 -11.84 -11.37
C PRO A 192 16.65 -11.85 -10.42
N GLY A 193 16.20 -13.06 -10.08
CA GLY A 193 15.12 -13.28 -9.11
C GLY A 193 15.60 -13.13 -7.66
N PHE A 194 14.70 -12.67 -6.79
CA PHE A 194 14.86 -12.57 -5.33
C PHE A 194 13.66 -13.25 -4.67
N ASP A 195 13.85 -13.97 -3.56
CA ASP A 195 12.83 -14.83 -2.90
C ASP A 195 12.31 -15.99 -3.76
N SER A 196 11.96 -15.73 -5.03
CA SER A 196 11.65 -16.69 -6.09
C SER A 196 12.06 -16.12 -7.47
N ASN A 197 11.77 -16.85 -8.54
CA ASN A 197 12.03 -16.37 -9.92
C ASN A 197 11.04 -15.29 -10.40
N GLU A 198 10.00 -15.00 -9.61
CA GLU A 198 8.90 -14.07 -9.95
C GLU A 198 9.09 -12.65 -9.40
N TRP A 199 10.07 -12.44 -8.52
CA TRP A 199 10.31 -11.15 -7.87
C TRP A 199 11.70 -10.62 -8.19
N VAL A 200 11.80 -9.31 -8.44
CA VAL A 200 13.06 -8.64 -8.79
C VAL A 200 13.22 -7.37 -7.96
N ALA A 201 14.45 -6.91 -7.77
CA ALA A 201 14.71 -5.71 -6.96
C ALA A 201 13.98 -4.47 -7.51
N ALA A 202 13.33 -3.71 -6.62
CA ALA A 202 12.60 -2.49 -6.93
C ALA A 202 13.55 -1.31 -7.24
N SER A 203 13.20 -0.49 -8.23
CA SER A 203 13.95 0.73 -8.55
C SER A 203 13.75 1.81 -7.48
N GLU A 204 14.73 2.70 -7.30
CA GLU A 204 14.61 3.83 -6.38
C GLU A 204 13.35 4.68 -6.66
N SER A 205 13.00 4.89 -7.94
CA SER A 205 11.81 5.67 -8.30
C SER A 205 10.50 5.05 -7.85
N ILE A 206 10.37 3.71 -7.87
CA ILE A 206 9.13 3.06 -7.39
C ILE A 206 9.11 3.00 -5.86
N VAL A 207 10.27 2.89 -5.21
CA VAL A 207 10.41 3.00 -3.74
C VAL A 207 9.97 4.40 -3.29
N ARG A 208 10.47 5.47 -3.91
CA ARG A 208 10.07 6.86 -3.67
C ARG A 208 8.55 7.04 -3.74
N TYR A 209 7.93 6.53 -4.80
CA TYR A 209 6.48 6.61 -4.99
C TYR A 209 5.69 5.92 -3.86
N TYR A 210 6.04 4.68 -3.49
CA TYR A 210 5.32 3.91 -2.47
C TYR A 210 5.63 4.32 -1.04
N MET A 211 6.78 4.94 -0.79
CA MET A 211 7.11 5.50 0.51
C MET A 211 6.47 6.87 0.75
N ASP A 212 6.08 7.61 -0.29
CA ASP A 212 5.53 8.96 -0.13
C ASP A 212 4.06 8.90 0.35
N PRO A 213 3.74 9.27 1.60
CA PRO A 213 2.39 9.07 2.12
C PRO A 213 1.34 9.93 1.42
N ARG A 214 1.74 11.05 0.80
CA ARG A 214 0.86 11.95 0.05
C ARG A 214 0.24 11.25 -1.16
N ASN A 215 0.92 10.26 -1.71
CA ASN A 215 0.38 9.42 -2.77
C ASN A 215 -0.79 8.57 -2.31
N PHE A 216 -1.09 8.45 -1.03
CA PHE A 216 -2.10 7.51 -0.53
C PHE A 216 -3.17 8.13 0.37
N LEU A 217 -3.26 9.48 0.38
CA LEU A 217 -4.31 10.21 1.10
C LEU A 217 -5.61 10.26 0.30
N ASP A 218 -6.24 9.10 0.14
CA ASP A 218 -7.59 8.94 -0.38
C ASP A 218 -8.41 7.99 0.52
N SER A 219 -9.72 7.90 0.28
CA SER A 219 -10.69 7.19 1.14
C SER A 219 -10.45 5.68 1.24
N THR A 220 -9.54 5.13 0.45
CA THR A 220 -9.19 3.70 0.40
C THR A 220 -7.76 3.45 0.88
N ASN A 221 -6.77 4.10 0.27
CA ASN A 221 -5.35 3.82 0.49
C ASN A 221 -4.82 4.43 1.80
N ILE A 222 -5.55 5.36 2.43
CA ILE A 222 -5.14 5.94 3.72
C ILE A 222 -5.14 4.89 4.84
N PHE A 223 -5.90 3.80 4.68
CA PHE A 223 -5.97 2.70 5.65
C PHE A 223 -4.63 2.00 5.87
N GLN A 224 -3.63 2.20 5.00
CA GLN A 224 -2.26 1.74 5.28
C GLN A 224 -1.60 2.46 6.46
N PHE A 225 -2.11 3.64 6.82
CA PHE A 225 -1.67 4.48 7.95
C PHE A 225 -2.60 4.36 9.16
N MET A 226 -3.65 3.55 9.09
CA MET A 226 -4.60 3.40 10.19
C MET A 226 -3.90 2.84 11.42
N ASN A 227 -4.23 3.35 12.59
CA ASN A 227 -3.70 2.84 13.85
C ASN A 227 -4.23 1.43 14.13
N HIS A 228 -3.31 0.48 14.28
CA HIS A 228 -3.60 -0.89 14.68
C HIS A 228 -3.55 -1.07 16.19
N GLY A 229 -3.20 -0.05 16.98
CA GLY A 229 -3.26 -0.09 18.44
C GLY A 229 -4.68 0.08 18.98
N TYR A 230 -5.02 -0.64 20.05
CA TYR A 230 -6.29 -0.50 20.76
C TYR A 230 -6.30 0.76 21.62
N THR A 231 -7.39 1.51 21.55
CA THR A 231 -7.65 2.71 22.35
C THR A 231 -9.06 2.64 22.91
N SER A 232 -9.20 2.59 24.24
CA SER A 232 -10.47 2.30 24.93
C SER A 232 -11.64 3.22 24.57
N ASN A 233 -11.37 4.41 24.03
CA ASN A 233 -12.38 5.45 23.79
C ASN A 233 -12.72 5.66 22.30
N GLU A 234 -12.07 4.93 21.39
CA GLU A 234 -12.30 5.08 19.94
C GLU A 234 -12.99 3.86 19.31
N GLN A 235 -12.74 2.65 19.83
CA GLN A 235 -13.34 1.43 19.31
C GLN A 235 -14.42 0.86 20.25
N THR A 236 -15.55 0.47 19.67
CA THR A 236 -16.78 0.09 20.39
C THR A 236 -17.27 -1.29 19.96
N ALA A 237 -18.02 -1.96 20.83
CA ALA A 237 -18.65 -3.23 20.50
C ALA A 237 -19.66 -3.08 19.35
N GLU A 238 -20.41 -1.97 19.32
CA GLU A 238 -21.35 -1.64 18.24
C GLU A 238 -20.63 -1.48 16.89
N GLY A 239 -19.41 -0.94 16.89
CA GLY A 239 -18.57 -0.89 15.68
C GLY A 239 -18.20 -2.29 15.19
N VAL A 240 -17.81 -3.18 16.11
CA VAL A 240 -17.52 -4.60 15.78
C VAL A 240 -18.77 -5.30 15.26
N GLU A 241 -19.94 -5.10 15.88
CA GLU A 241 -21.23 -5.65 15.41
C GLU A 241 -21.52 -5.29 13.95
N LYS A 242 -21.36 -4.01 13.59
CA LYS A 242 -21.60 -3.55 12.21
C LYS A 242 -20.68 -4.23 11.20
N MET A 243 -19.40 -4.38 11.54
CA MET A 243 -18.42 -5.04 10.67
C MET A 243 -18.70 -6.54 10.52
N LEU A 244 -19.11 -7.22 11.60
CA LEU A 244 -19.40 -8.65 11.58
C LEU A 244 -20.73 -9.01 10.89
N LYS A 245 -21.61 -8.03 10.66
CA LYS A 245 -22.89 -8.24 9.97
C LYS A 245 -22.68 -8.93 8.62
N GLY A 246 -23.44 -9.98 8.33
CA GLY A 246 -23.37 -10.77 7.10
C GLY A 246 -22.15 -11.70 7.01
N THR A 247 -21.39 -11.88 8.08
CA THR A 247 -20.27 -12.82 8.16
C THR A 247 -20.64 -14.03 9.02
N PHE A 248 -19.85 -15.10 8.97
CA PHE A 248 -19.98 -16.27 9.85
C PHE A 248 -19.78 -15.95 11.35
N MET A 249 -19.27 -14.75 11.65
CA MET A 249 -19.06 -14.24 12.99
C MET A 249 -20.14 -13.23 13.42
N GLU A 250 -21.18 -13.00 12.61
CA GLU A 250 -22.28 -12.09 12.95
C GLU A 250 -22.86 -12.45 14.32
N SER A 251 -22.79 -11.50 15.24
CA SER A 251 -23.31 -11.61 16.60
C SER A 251 -23.48 -10.22 17.19
N LYS A 252 -24.17 -10.12 18.34
CA LYS A 252 -24.32 -8.88 19.11
C LYS A 252 -23.57 -9.00 20.42
N SER A 253 -23.05 -7.89 20.92
CA SER A 253 -22.50 -7.80 22.27
C SER A 253 -23.50 -8.37 23.27
N SER A 254 -23.01 -9.19 24.20
CA SER A 254 -23.84 -9.67 25.32
C SER A 254 -24.13 -8.56 26.33
N PHE A 255 -23.35 -7.47 26.29
CA PHE A 255 -23.54 -6.28 27.11
C PHE A 255 -24.42 -5.26 26.40
N LYS A 256 -25.58 -4.95 26.99
CA LYS A 256 -26.39 -3.80 26.58
C LYS A 256 -25.70 -2.53 27.08
N THR A 257 -25.16 -1.72 26.17
CA THR A 257 -24.80 -0.33 26.48
C THR A 257 -26.05 0.41 26.92
N THR A 258 -26.16 0.68 28.22
CA THR A 258 -27.08 1.70 28.72
C THR A 258 -26.52 3.03 28.24
N GLN A 259 -27.09 3.57 27.15
CA GLN A 259 -26.88 4.98 26.80
C GLN A 259 -27.33 5.80 28.01
N THR A 260 -26.37 6.33 28.77
CA THR A 260 -26.65 7.43 29.66
C THR A 260 -26.89 8.62 28.73
N ALA A 261 -28.16 9.01 28.58
CA ALA A 261 -28.52 10.25 27.92
C ALA A 261 -27.66 11.40 28.50
N PRO A 262 -27.23 12.38 27.70
CA PRO A 262 -26.47 13.51 28.20
C PRO A 262 -27.33 14.19 29.27
N SER A 263 -26.83 14.16 30.51
CA SER A 263 -27.49 14.81 31.64
C SER A 263 -27.42 16.30 31.37
N THR A 264 -28.56 16.88 30.99
CA THR A 264 -28.80 18.32 31.00
C THR A 264 -28.80 18.77 32.46
N THR A 265 -27.60 18.93 33.02
CA THR A 265 -27.45 19.63 34.28
C THR A 265 -27.62 21.11 33.97
N GLN A 266 -28.86 21.59 34.13
CA GLN A 266 -29.14 23.02 34.19
C GLN A 266 -28.21 23.63 35.23
N ALA A 267 -27.35 24.54 34.78
CA ALA A 267 -26.53 25.36 35.65
C ALA A 267 -27.46 26.20 36.53
N LYS A 268 -27.68 25.75 37.76
CA LYS A 268 -28.23 26.60 38.82
C LYS A 268 -27.12 27.56 39.22
N THR A 269 -27.29 28.79 38.80
CA THR A 269 -26.51 29.96 39.19
C THR A 269 -26.49 30.07 40.71
N VAL A 270 -25.31 29.93 41.32
CA VAL A 270 -25.05 30.41 42.67
C VAL A 270 -23.82 31.28 42.61
N SER A 271 -24.08 32.57 42.75
CA SER A 271 -23.13 33.66 42.89
C SER A 271 -22.26 33.42 44.12
N VAL A 272 -20.93 33.51 43.99
CA VAL A 272 -20.05 33.71 45.13
C VAL A 272 -19.02 34.78 44.80
N SER A 273 -19.13 35.86 45.55
CA SER A 273 -18.26 37.03 45.59
C SER A 273 -16.83 36.69 46.05
N SER A 274 -15.89 37.41 45.47
CA SER A 274 -14.46 37.43 45.77
C SER A 274 -14.14 37.95 47.19
N ALA A 275 -13.30 37.22 47.93
CA ALA A 275 -12.41 37.79 48.96
C ALA A 275 -11.25 36.84 49.31
N ALA A 276 -10.04 37.37 49.16
CA ALA A 276 -8.72 37.13 49.78
C ALA A 276 -8.38 35.83 50.55
N SER A 277 -7.19 35.29 50.25
CA SER A 277 -6.38 34.34 51.06
C SER A 277 -5.92 34.94 52.40
N PRO A 278 -5.55 34.13 53.42
CA PRO A 278 -4.18 33.57 53.48
C PRO A 278 -4.01 32.17 54.14
N ASP A 279 -2.97 31.49 53.67
CA ASP A 279 -1.93 30.67 54.34
C ASP A 279 -2.15 29.82 55.64
N ASN A 280 -1.53 28.64 55.58
CA ASN A 280 -0.84 27.84 56.62
C ASN A 280 -1.53 26.80 57.55
N SER A 281 -1.18 25.53 57.28
CA SER A 281 -0.67 24.50 58.21
C SER A 281 -1.59 23.56 59.05
N LYS A 282 -1.37 22.25 58.78
CA LYS A 282 -1.23 21.05 59.65
C LYS A 282 -2.44 20.31 60.29
N ASN A 283 -2.45 19.01 59.94
CA ASN A 283 -2.84 17.78 60.67
C ASN A 283 -4.33 17.57 61.04
N SER A 284 -4.92 16.37 60.99
CA SER A 284 -4.51 14.98 60.69
C SER A 284 -5.81 14.12 60.72
N THR A 285 -5.90 13.07 59.89
CA THR A 285 -6.36 11.68 60.18
C THR A 285 -6.68 10.99 58.85
N GLY A 286 -5.83 10.07 58.35
CA GLY A 286 -6.04 8.60 58.36
C GLY A 286 -6.73 8.16 57.05
N THR A 287 -6.27 7.22 56.23
CA THR A 287 -5.55 5.96 56.46
C THR A 287 -4.77 5.54 55.21
N ASP A 288 -3.66 4.84 55.43
CA ASP A 288 -2.76 4.25 54.44
C ASP A 288 -3.44 3.16 53.57
N ASP A 289 -3.34 3.26 52.25
CA ASP A 289 -3.64 2.15 51.35
C ASP A 289 -2.38 1.32 51.09
N VAL A 290 -2.39 0.16 51.74
CA VAL A 290 -1.40 -0.92 51.62
C VAL A 290 -1.47 -1.54 50.22
N TYR A 291 -0.35 -1.50 49.51
CA TYR A 291 -0.13 -2.28 48.30
C TYR A 291 -0.22 -3.78 48.60
N VAL A 292 -1.19 -4.47 47.98
CA VAL A 292 -1.19 -5.94 47.86
C VAL A 292 -0.89 -6.31 46.42
N LYS A 293 0.32 -6.86 46.24
CA LYS A 293 0.78 -7.59 45.06
C LYS A 293 -0.03 -8.88 44.93
N VAL A 294 -0.57 -9.18 43.74
CA VAL A 294 -1.08 -10.52 43.42
C VAL A 294 -0.53 -10.91 42.05
N ASP A 295 0.35 -11.91 42.06
CA ASP A 295 1.07 -12.45 40.91
C ASP A 295 0.18 -13.45 40.13
N GLY A 296 0.05 -13.23 38.82
CA GLY A 296 -0.45 -14.13 37.79
C GLY A 296 0.19 -13.71 36.46
N PRO A 297 0.53 -14.63 35.53
CA PRO A 297 1.74 -14.53 34.72
C PRO A 297 1.73 -13.29 33.82
N ILE A 298 2.53 -12.32 34.22
CA ILE A 298 3.01 -11.23 33.38
C ILE A 298 4.11 -11.84 32.52
N ALA A 299 3.92 -11.89 31.19
CA ALA A 299 5.04 -12.13 30.29
C ALA A 299 6.08 -11.04 30.55
N ASP A 300 7.31 -11.44 30.84
CA ASP A 300 8.39 -10.59 31.31
C ASP A 300 8.58 -9.38 30.37
N PRO A 301 8.37 -8.13 30.83
CA PRO A 301 8.61 -6.94 30.02
C PRO A 301 10.10 -6.74 29.66
N ASN A 302 11.01 -7.56 30.21
CA ASN A 302 12.43 -7.59 29.90
C ASN A 302 12.88 -8.83 29.11
N GLU A 303 11.96 -9.64 28.58
CA GLU A 303 12.36 -10.68 27.64
C GLU A 303 12.92 -10.00 26.38
N LYS A 304 14.26 -9.93 26.29
CA LYS A 304 14.96 -9.53 25.07
C LYS A 304 14.61 -10.55 24.00
N VAL A 305 13.59 -10.23 23.20
CA VAL A 305 13.35 -10.93 21.95
C VAL A 305 14.52 -10.59 21.02
N GLU A 306 15.37 -11.57 20.76
CA GLU A 306 16.35 -11.48 19.69
C GLU A 306 15.57 -11.52 18.37
N LEU A 307 15.35 -10.33 17.80
CA LEU A 307 14.60 -10.14 16.56
C LEU A 307 15.44 -10.66 15.39
N ALA A 308 15.33 -11.95 15.09
CA ALA A 308 15.95 -12.55 13.92
C ALA A 308 15.10 -12.25 12.67
N ALA A 309 15.69 -11.52 11.72
CA ALA A 309 15.21 -11.48 10.35
C ALA A 309 15.53 -12.81 9.64
N PRO A 310 14.83 -13.18 8.55
CA PRO A 310 15.34 -14.19 7.64
C PRO A 310 16.72 -13.75 7.13
N THR A 311 17.75 -14.51 7.48
CA THR A 311 19.12 -14.33 6.99
C THR A 311 19.17 -14.71 5.52
N LEU A 312 19.49 -13.74 4.66
CA LEU A 312 19.98 -14.02 3.32
C LEU A 312 21.43 -14.48 3.44
N GLU A 313 21.70 -15.75 3.10
CA GLU A 313 23.06 -16.19 2.80
C GLU A 313 23.55 -15.40 1.59
N LYS A 314 24.50 -14.49 1.84
CA LYS A 314 25.28 -13.80 0.82
C LYS A 314 26.09 -14.86 0.05
N PRO A 315 26.02 -14.93 -1.29
CA PRO A 315 27.04 -15.66 -2.04
C PRO A 315 28.36 -14.92 -1.88
N GLU A 316 29.28 -15.56 -1.16
CA GLU A 316 30.65 -15.10 -1.00
C GLU A 316 31.39 -15.30 -2.33
N ILE A 317 31.67 -14.20 -3.03
CA ILE A 317 32.52 -14.22 -4.22
C ILE A 317 33.96 -14.08 -3.73
N THR A 318 34.64 -15.20 -3.55
CA THR A 318 36.10 -15.24 -3.43
C THR A 318 36.71 -14.85 -4.78
N GLU A 319 37.39 -13.70 -4.81
CA GLU A 319 38.31 -13.37 -5.89
C GLU A 319 39.45 -14.39 -5.92
N THR A 320 39.63 -15.09 -7.03
CA THR A 320 40.90 -15.72 -7.34
C THR A 320 41.14 -15.61 -8.84
N SER A 321 42.11 -14.76 -9.18
CA SER A 321 42.61 -14.59 -10.54
C SER A 321 43.38 -15.83 -10.98
N THR A 322 42.99 -16.46 -12.08
CA THR A 322 43.92 -17.22 -12.94
C THR A 322 43.43 -17.21 -14.38
N VAL A 323 44.31 -16.72 -15.25
CA VAL A 323 44.25 -16.72 -16.71
C VAL A 323 44.64 -18.10 -17.22
N VAL A 324 43.79 -18.80 -18.01
CA VAL A 324 44.21 -19.71 -19.10
C VAL A 324 43.13 -19.80 -20.19
N SER A 325 43.61 -19.88 -21.42
CA SER A 325 42.94 -19.92 -22.73
C SER A 325 42.33 -21.28 -23.12
N SER A 326 41.47 -21.21 -24.14
CA SER A 326 41.21 -22.15 -25.26
C SER A 326 40.23 -23.33 -25.13
N GLU A 327 39.35 -23.32 -26.15
CA GLU A 327 38.81 -24.44 -26.95
C GLU A 327 37.52 -25.15 -26.55
N ALA A 328 36.64 -25.20 -27.56
CA ALA A 328 35.32 -25.79 -27.57
C ALA A 328 35.38 -27.30 -27.76
N VAL A 329 34.51 -28.05 -27.06
CA VAL A 329 34.05 -29.37 -27.51
C VAL A 329 32.58 -29.53 -27.19
N ASN A 330 31.83 -29.89 -28.22
CA ASN A 330 30.42 -30.25 -28.22
C ASN A 330 30.31 -31.74 -27.84
N LEU A 331 29.43 -32.09 -26.90
CA LEU A 331 29.00 -33.49 -26.70
C LEU A 331 27.49 -33.53 -26.41
N ASP A 332 26.78 -34.07 -27.39
CA ASP A 332 25.39 -34.47 -27.37
C ASP A 332 25.25 -35.86 -26.72
N SER A 333 24.20 -36.08 -25.91
CA SER A 333 23.42 -37.34 -25.84
C SER A 333 22.31 -37.35 -24.78
N LYS A 334 21.07 -37.45 -25.29
CA LYS A 334 19.95 -38.34 -24.88
C LYS A 334 19.18 -38.16 -23.55
N VAL A 335 18.00 -37.54 -23.69
CA VAL A 335 16.61 -38.00 -23.41
C VAL A 335 16.32 -38.98 -22.25
N GLY A 336 15.50 -38.50 -21.30
CA GLY A 336 14.32 -39.17 -20.71
C GLY A 336 14.26 -39.29 -19.17
N PRO A 337 13.10 -39.26 -18.49
CA PRO A 337 11.72 -38.97 -18.93
C PRO A 337 11.15 -37.66 -18.36
N GLN A 338 10.10 -37.16 -19.02
CA GLN A 338 9.15 -36.19 -18.48
C GLN A 338 8.64 -36.66 -17.11
N SER A 339 8.87 -35.84 -16.07
CA SER A 339 8.00 -35.82 -14.91
C SER A 339 7.11 -34.60 -15.07
N GLU A 340 5.84 -34.85 -15.40
CA GLU A 340 4.79 -33.87 -15.18
C GLU A 340 4.76 -33.57 -13.67
N SER A 341 5.30 -32.41 -13.30
CA SER A 341 5.06 -31.83 -11.99
C SER A 341 3.83 -30.94 -12.14
N THR A 342 2.70 -31.43 -11.65
CA THR A 342 1.50 -30.64 -11.42
C THR A 342 1.81 -29.58 -10.37
N THR A 343 2.29 -28.42 -10.81
CA THR A 343 2.55 -27.24 -9.98
C THR A 343 1.24 -26.50 -9.75
N GLU A 344 0.45 -26.96 -8.78
CA GLU A 344 -0.41 -26.04 -8.02
C GLU A 344 0.39 -25.55 -6.81
N PHE A 345 0.30 -24.25 -6.53
CA PHE A 345 0.96 -23.50 -5.45
C PHE A 345 2.40 -23.03 -5.71
N ASN A 346 2.58 -22.37 -6.86
CA ASN A 346 3.37 -21.13 -6.91
C ASN A 346 2.39 -19.98 -7.08
N ASP A 347 1.88 -19.44 -5.98
CA ASP A 347 1.34 -18.09 -6.00
C ASP A 347 2.21 -17.24 -5.08
N THR A 348 3.09 -16.46 -5.71
CA THR A 348 3.98 -15.52 -5.03
C THR A 348 3.39 -14.11 -5.06
N GLU A 349 2.11 -13.91 -5.40
CA GLU A 349 1.47 -12.58 -5.45
C GLU A 349 0.97 -12.11 -4.06
N HIS A 350 1.00 -12.97 -3.05
CA HIS A 350 0.36 -12.72 -1.75
C HIS A 350 1.29 -13.06 -0.59
N GLY A 351 1.55 -12.08 0.29
CA GLY A 351 1.97 -12.38 1.67
C GLY A 351 0.93 -13.29 2.35
N PRO A 352 1.23 -13.88 3.52
CA PRO A 352 0.29 -14.81 4.15
C PRO A 352 -1.07 -14.12 4.34
N GLY A 353 -2.10 -14.64 3.66
CA GLY A 353 -3.50 -14.22 3.83
C GLY A 353 -4.18 -13.52 2.65
N VAL A 354 -4.24 -14.12 1.46
CA VAL A 354 -5.24 -13.72 0.44
C VAL A 354 -5.78 -14.94 -0.33
N VAL A 355 -7.08 -15.22 -0.17
CA VAL A 355 -7.89 -15.84 -1.20
C VAL A 355 -9.17 -15.01 -1.31
N ASN A 356 -9.37 -14.34 -2.44
CA ASN A 356 -10.61 -13.65 -2.73
C ASN A 356 -11.75 -14.68 -2.79
N ASN A 357 -12.79 -14.49 -1.98
CA ASN A 357 -14.07 -15.16 -2.21
C ASN A 357 -15.19 -14.12 -2.16
N ASP A 358 -15.36 -13.47 -3.30
CA ASP A 358 -16.44 -12.52 -3.58
C ASP A 358 -17.77 -13.28 -3.71
N THR A 359 -18.55 -13.40 -2.63
CA THR A 359 -20.01 -13.51 -2.75
C THR A 359 -20.77 -13.30 -1.43
N ILE A 360 -21.76 -12.40 -1.53
CA ILE A 360 -23.04 -12.34 -0.78
C ILE A 360 -23.08 -11.45 0.46
N LYS A 361 -23.72 -10.28 0.32
CA LYS A 361 -24.65 -9.72 1.31
C LYS A 361 -25.99 -9.42 0.63
N GLU A 362 -26.84 -10.43 0.54
CA GLU A 362 -28.29 -10.22 0.40
C GLU A 362 -29.04 -11.06 1.43
N SER A 363 -29.72 -10.32 2.32
CA SER A 363 -30.93 -10.60 3.11
C SER A 363 -31.23 -12.02 3.63
N ILE A 364 -31.45 -12.14 4.95
CA ILE A 364 -32.60 -12.85 5.57
C ILE A 364 -32.79 -12.36 7.04
N SER A 365 -34.04 -12.41 7.49
CA SER A 365 -34.64 -11.80 8.68
C SER A 365 -34.85 -12.79 9.84
N SER A 366 -34.86 -12.25 11.09
CA SER A 366 -35.58 -12.65 12.33
C SER A 366 -35.29 -14.03 12.95
N SER A 367 -35.34 -14.30 14.26
CA SER A 367 -35.65 -13.59 15.52
C SER A 367 -35.36 -14.59 16.67
N ASP A 368 -34.96 -14.14 17.85
CA ASP A 368 -35.57 -14.49 19.16
C ASP A 368 -34.70 -14.08 20.36
N SER A 369 -35.37 -13.92 21.49
CA SER A 369 -34.97 -13.20 22.71
C SER A 369 -34.83 -14.16 23.90
N VAL A 370 -34.13 -13.75 24.98
CA VAL A 370 -34.60 -13.73 26.39
C VAL A 370 -33.48 -13.43 27.42
N GLN A 371 -33.82 -12.49 28.32
CA GLN A 371 -33.44 -12.11 29.71
C GLN A 371 -32.09 -12.43 30.43
N THR A 372 -31.39 -11.32 30.74
CA THR A 372 -30.90 -10.73 32.02
C THR A 372 -30.42 -11.57 33.23
N THR A 373 -29.25 -11.18 33.77
CA THR A 373 -29.06 -10.74 35.18
C THR A 373 -27.79 -9.89 35.33
N ASP A 374 -27.81 -9.00 36.32
CA ASP A 374 -26.97 -7.81 36.54
C ASP A 374 -25.80 -8.10 37.51
N SER A 375 -24.58 -7.59 37.27
CA SER A 375 -23.59 -7.26 38.32
C SER A 375 -22.32 -6.59 37.79
N THR A 376 -21.96 -5.51 38.49
CA THR A 376 -20.71 -4.74 38.57
C THR A 376 -19.44 -5.40 37.98
N GLU A 377 -18.92 -4.88 36.88
CA GLU A 377 -17.73 -5.43 36.21
C GLU A 377 -16.40 -4.96 36.80
N ASP A 378 -15.64 -5.95 37.25
CA ASP A 378 -14.19 -5.94 37.40
C ASP A 378 -13.55 -6.00 36.00
N PHE A 379 -12.74 -5.00 35.64
CA PHE A 379 -12.12 -4.85 34.31
C PHE A 379 -11.10 -5.95 33.94
N ARG A 380 -10.90 -6.97 34.79
CA ARG A 380 -9.99 -8.10 34.56
C ARG A 380 -10.69 -9.45 34.38
N ALA A 381 -12.01 -9.53 34.50
CA ALA A 381 -12.73 -10.74 34.13
C ALA A 381 -12.88 -10.76 32.59
N LEU A 382 -12.21 -11.71 31.93
CA LEU A 382 -12.58 -12.10 30.57
C LEU A 382 -14.09 -12.33 30.58
N SER A 383 -14.82 -11.70 29.64
CA SER A 383 -16.24 -12.02 29.52
C SER A 383 -16.33 -13.54 29.31
N ASN A 384 -17.37 -14.20 29.80
CA ASN A 384 -17.61 -15.60 29.42
C ASN A 384 -17.84 -15.77 27.90
N GLY A 385 -17.67 -14.70 27.09
CA GLY A 385 -17.33 -14.74 25.67
C GLY A 385 -18.28 -15.61 24.87
N THR A 386 -19.59 -15.37 25.01
CA THR A 386 -20.60 -16.15 24.30
C THR A 386 -20.72 -15.75 22.83
N THR A 387 -20.27 -14.54 22.47
CA THR A 387 -20.39 -13.96 21.13
C THR A 387 -19.03 -13.62 20.53
N TYR A 388 -18.94 -13.57 19.20
CA TYR A 388 -17.69 -13.17 18.53
C TYR A 388 -17.35 -11.70 18.80
N VAL A 389 -18.35 -10.83 18.96
CA VAL A 389 -18.15 -9.44 19.34
C VAL A 389 -17.40 -9.36 20.66
N ASP A 390 -17.88 -10.06 21.69
CA ASP A 390 -17.25 -10.05 23.02
C ASP A 390 -15.84 -10.64 22.97
N ILE A 391 -15.66 -11.78 22.27
CA ILE A 391 -14.35 -12.42 22.08
C ILE A 391 -13.35 -11.47 21.40
N ILE A 392 -13.78 -10.71 20.38
CA ILE A 392 -12.92 -9.79 19.65
C ILE A 392 -12.58 -8.56 20.48
N MET A 393 -13.53 -8.04 21.27
CA MET A 393 -13.26 -6.96 22.20
C MET A 393 -12.29 -7.40 23.30
N ASP A 394 -12.41 -8.63 23.80
CA ASP A 394 -11.46 -9.21 24.76
C ASP A 394 -10.10 -9.49 24.12
N ALA A 395 -10.07 -9.92 22.86
CA ALA A 395 -8.86 -10.06 22.08
C ALA A 395 -8.14 -8.72 21.90
N ALA A 396 -8.87 -7.64 21.61
CA ALA A 396 -8.32 -6.31 21.49
C ALA A 396 -7.70 -5.82 22.81
N LYS A 397 -8.43 -5.94 23.92
CA LYS A 397 -7.92 -5.60 25.26
C LYS A 397 -6.65 -6.38 25.63
N SER A 398 -6.64 -7.69 25.35
CA SER A 398 -5.53 -8.59 25.71
C SER A 398 -4.29 -8.39 24.84
N SER A 399 -4.49 -8.12 23.55
CA SER A 399 -3.41 -7.96 22.58
C SER A 399 -2.90 -6.53 22.47
N GLY A 400 -3.71 -5.54 22.86
CA GLY A 400 -3.47 -4.13 22.54
C GLY A 400 -3.72 -3.80 21.07
N VAL A 401 -4.41 -4.65 20.32
CA VAL A 401 -4.69 -4.48 18.88
C VAL A 401 -6.10 -3.94 18.68
N ASN A 402 -6.25 -3.00 17.75
CA ASN A 402 -7.52 -2.41 17.35
C ASN A 402 -8.52 -3.53 16.95
N PRO A 403 -9.71 -3.63 17.59
CA PRO A 403 -10.67 -4.68 17.32
C PRO A 403 -11.17 -4.66 15.88
N TYR A 404 -11.24 -3.50 15.22
CA TYR A 404 -11.67 -3.41 13.83
C TYR A 404 -10.61 -3.98 12.87
N VAL A 405 -9.32 -3.85 13.20
CA VAL A 405 -8.24 -4.56 12.51
C VAL A 405 -8.36 -6.06 12.71
N LEU A 406 -8.64 -6.51 13.93
CA LEU A 406 -8.85 -7.93 14.21
C LEU A 406 -10.03 -8.50 13.41
N VAL A 407 -11.16 -7.80 13.36
CA VAL A 407 -12.31 -8.20 12.53
C VAL A 407 -11.91 -8.35 11.06
N ALA A 408 -11.27 -7.32 10.50
CA ALA A 408 -10.86 -7.34 9.11
C ALA A 408 -9.89 -8.49 8.80
N MET A 409 -8.91 -8.73 9.68
CA MET A 409 -8.00 -9.87 9.55
C MET A 409 -8.74 -11.21 9.60
N LEU A 410 -9.63 -11.40 10.57
CA LEU A 410 -10.40 -12.64 10.69
C LEU A 410 -11.25 -12.92 9.44
N ILE A 411 -11.87 -11.88 8.86
CA ILE A 411 -12.65 -11.98 7.63
C ILE A 411 -11.74 -12.25 6.42
N GLN A 412 -10.60 -11.57 6.34
CA GLN A 412 -9.60 -11.76 5.28
C GLN A 412 -9.08 -13.21 5.27
N GLU A 413 -8.71 -13.72 6.44
CA GLU A 413 -8.08 -15.04 6.59
C GLU A 413 -9.05 -16.21 6.42
N GLN A 414 -10.33 -16.04 6.80
CA GLN A 414 -11.31 -17.12 6.83
C GLN A 414 -12.42 -16.98 5.78
N GLY A 415 -12.44 -15.85 5.07
CA GLY A 415 -13.54 -15.43 4.21
C GLY A 415 -14.81 -15.09 5.01
N VAL A 416 -15.74 -14.39 4.36
CA VAL A 416 -17.03 -13.99 4.94
C VAL A 416 -17.83 -15.20 5.46
N LYS A 417 -17.69 -16.37 4.82
CA LYS A 417 -18.40 -17.60 5.18
C LYS A 417 -17.68 -18.47 6.21
N GLY A 418 -16.38 -18.26 6.47
CA GLY A 418 -15.64 -18.99 7.50
C GLY A 418 -15.61 -20.51 7.30
N THR A 419 -15.37 -20.99 6.07
CA THR A 419 -15.47 -22.42 5.74
C THR A 419 -14.15 -23.19 5.80
N SER A 420 -13.06 -22.53 6.23
CA SER A 420 -11.74 -23.16 6.29
C SER A 420 -11.69 -24.29 7.31
N ASP A 421 -10.98 -25.37 6.97
CA ASP A 421 -10.71 -26.48 7.89
C ASP A 421 -9.96 -26.03 9.15
N LEU A 422 -9.17 -24.94 9.05
CA LEU A 422 -8.44 -24.34 10.17
C LEU A 422 -9.37 -23.84 11.30
N ILE A 423 -10.63 -23.53 10.99
CA ILE A 423 -11.61 -23.03 11.97
C ILE A 423 -12.82 -23.95 12.14
N SER A 424 -12.84 -25.10 11.45
CA SER A 424 -13.92 -26.10 11.51
C SER A 424 -14.09 -26.71 12.90
N GLY A 425 -13.02 -26.78 13.69
CA GLY A 425 -13.01 -27.47 14.98
C GLY A 425 -13.04 -29.00 14.87
N LYS A 426 -12.85 -29.57 13.67
CA LYS A 426 -12.93 -31.02 13.39
C LYS A 426 -12.04 -31.88 14.30
N ASN A 427 -10.97 -31.31 14.86
CA ASN A 427 -10.07 -31.96 15.80
C ASN A 427 -9.99 -31.27 17.18
N GLY A 428 -10.98 -30.43 17.54
CA GLY A 428 -11.00 -29.69 18.80
C GLY A 428 -9.94 -28.58 18.90
N VAL A 429 -9.34 -28.17 17.78
CA VAL A 429 -8.34 -27.09 17.68
C VAL A 429 -8.78 -26.13 16.58
N TYR A 430 -8.53 -24.84 16.79
CA TYR A 430 -8.88 -23.78 15.86
C TYR A 430 -7.66 -22.90 15.60
N ASN A 431 -7.55 -22.32 14.41
CA ASN A 431 -6.56 -21.32 14.04
C ASN A 431 -7.19 -20.29 13.11
N PHE A 432 -7.65 -19.18 13.67
CA PHE A 432 -8.40 -18.15 12.93
C PHE A 432 -7.51 -17.16 12.17
N PHE A 433 -6.21 -17.12 12.50
CA PHE A 433 -5.24 -16.18 11.93
C PHE A 433 -4.24 -16.86 11.01
N ASN A 434 -4.47 -18.14 10.67
CA ASN A 434 -3.59 -18.95 9.83
C ASN A 434 -2.12 -18.97 10.32
N ILE A 435 -1.90 -18.81 11.63
CA ILE A 435 -0.55 -18.71 12.21
C ILE A 435 0.18 -20.05 12.03
N GLU A 436 1.40 -19.98 11.50
CA GLU A 436 2.23 -21.15 11.13
C GLU A 436 1.61 -22.07 10.08
N ALA A 437 0.61 -21.59 9.31
CA ALA A 437 -0.02 -22.33 8.21
C ALA A 437 0.63 -21.98 6.86
N TYR A 438 1.77 -22.62 6.56
CA TYR A 438 2.43 -22.58 5.25
C TYR A 438 2.71 -24.01 4.76
N GLN A 439 2.78 -24.26 3.45
CA GLN A 439 3.14 -25.59 2.95
C GLN A 439 4.65 -25.81 3.15
N SER A 440 5.05 -27.00 3.58
CA SER A 440 6.47 -27.38 3.64
C SER A 440 6.63 -28.87 3.36
N GLY A 441 7.40 -29.20 2.33
CA GLY A 441 7.50 -30.56 1.81
C GLY A 441 6.10 -31.14 1.53
N ASN A 442 5.82 -32.30 2.12
CA ASN A 442 4.54 -32.99 1.96
C ASN A 442 3.47 -32.59 3.01
N GLN A 443 3.78 -31.66 3.92
CA GLN A 443 2.84 -31.22 4.95
C GLN A 443 2.00 -30.05 4.45
N SER A 444 0.67 -30.20 4.50
CA SER A 444 -0.26 -29.13 4.15
C SER A 444 -0.23 -27.98 5.17
N ALA A 445 -0.52 -26.77 4.70
CA ALA A 445 -0.65 -25.58 5.54
C ALA A 445 -1.67 -25.78 6.68
N ILE A 446 -2.80 -26.43 6.38
CA ILE A 446 -3.85 -26.75 7.36
C ILE A 446 -3.31 -27.63 8.49
N SER A 447 -2.62 -28.73 8.12
CA SER A 447 -2.07 -29.67 9.10
C SER A 447 -1.06 -29.00 10.02
N ARG A 448 -0.15 -28.18 9.46
CA ARG A 448 0.88 -27.54 10.27
C ARG A 448 0.34 -26.40 11.13
N GLY A 449 -0.57 -25.59 10.60
CA GLY A 449 -1.24 -24.54 11.36
C GLY A 449 -2.04 -25.08 12.54
N LEU A 450 -2.75 -26.22 12.38
CA LEU A 450 -3.44 -26.88 13.49
C LEU A 450 -2.48 -27.55 14.48
N ALA A 451 -1.37 -28.12 14.01
CA ALA A 451 -0.36 -28.71 14.89
C ALA A 451 0.28 -27.64 15.80
N TRP A 452 0.63 -26.49 15.24
CA TRP A 452 1.15 -25.38 16.04
C TRP A 452 0.08 -24.82 16.98
N ALA A 453 -1.15 -24.57 16.51
CA ALA A 453 -2.25 -24.08 17.34
C ALA A 453 -2.62 -25.05 18.49
N GLY A 454 -2.51 -26.36 18.25
CA GLY A 454 -2.83 -27.42 19.19
C GLY A 454 -1.72 -27.77 20.19
N SER A 455 -0.56 -27.11 20.11
CA SER A 455 0.60 -27.38 20.97
C SER A 455 1.22 -26.10 21.53
N GLY A 456 1.98 -26.21 22.63
CA GLY A 456 2.63 -25.08 23.28
C GLY A 456 1.80 -24.40 24.38
N ASN A 457 2.41 -23.43 25.05
CA ASN A 457 1.87 -22.74 26.23
C ASN A 457 1.90 -21.19 26.11
N THR A 458 2.35 -20.67 24.97
CA THR A 458 2.35 -19.23 24.67
C THR A 458 1.07 -18.83 23.96
N TYR A 459 0.66 -17.57 24.12
CA TYR A 459 -0.51 -17.00 23.42
C TYR A 459 -1.80 -17.80 23.63
N LEU A 460 -2.05 -18.29 24.85
CA LEU A 460 -3.23 -19.11 25.20
C LEU A 460 -3.34 -20.45 24.45
N ARG A 461 -2.26 -20.95 23.84
CA ARG A 461 -2.21 -22.31 23.30
C ARG A 461 -2.25 -23.36 24.42
N PRO A 462 -2.85 -24.54 24.20
CA PRO A 462 -3.48 -24.99 22.96
C PRO A 462 -4.82 -24.27 22.71
N TRP A 463 -5.06 -23.92 21.44
CA TRP A 463 -6.25 -23.21 20.97
C TRP A 463 -7.45 -24.14 20.81
N ASN A 464 -7.86 -24.73 21.93
CA ASN A 464 -8.93 -25.72 22.01
C ASN A 464 -10.35 -25.14 22.13
N THR A 465 -10.48 -23.81 22.05
CA THR A 465 -11.76 -23.10 21.93
C THR A 465 -11.60 -21.96 20.93
N LYS A 466 -12.70 -21.53 20.31
CA LYS A 466 -12.70 -20.36 19.42
C LYS A 466 -12.18 -19.10 20.12
N ALA A 467 -12.60 -18.88 21.37
CA ALA A 467 -12.15 -17.75 22.17
C ALA A 467 -10.63 -17.74 22.37
N LYS A 468 -10.04 -18.89 22.77
CA LYS A 468 -8.57 -18.99 22.90
C LYS A 468 -7.85 -18.79 21.57
N ALA A 469 -8.38 -19.32 20.48
CA ALA A 469 -7.78 -19.17 19.16
C ALA A 469 -7.79 -17.71 18.68
N ILE A 470 -8.91 -17.00 18.90
CA ILE A 470 -9.04 -15.60 18.48
C ILE A 470 -8.21 -14.69 19.39
N ILE A 471 -8.34 -14.81 20.71
CA ILE A 471 -7.58 -13.98 21.67
C ILE A 471 -6.09 -14.29 21.57
N GLY A 472 -5.73 -15.57 21.51
CA GLY A 472 -4.35 -16.02 21.37
C GLY A 472 -3.71 -15.58 20.06
N GLY A 473 -4.40 -15.72 18.93
CA GLY A 473 -3.91 -15.24 17.65
C GLY A 473 -3.74 -13.72 17.63
N ALA A 474 -4.67 -12.97 18.23
CA ALA A 474 -4.52 -11.53 18.42
C ALA A 474 -3.31 -11.17 19.29
N MET A 475 -3.05 -11.92 20.38
CA MET A 475 -1.86 -11.70 21.22
C MET A 475 -0.55 -11.95 20.46
N TYR A 476 -0.51 -13.00 19.63
CA TYR A 476 0.64 -13.28 18.76
C TYR A 476 0.87 -12.12 17.79
N TYR A 477 -0.20 -11.65 17.12
CA TYR A 477 -0.12 -10.51 16.21
C TYR A 477 0.31 -9.22 16.92
N GLY A 478 -0.30 -8.92 18.07
CA GLY A 478 -0.02 -7.70 18.83
C GLY A 478 1.41 -7.62 19.35
N SER A 479 1.96 -8.75 19.80
CA SER A 479 3.33 -8.81 20.36
C SER A 479 4.41 -8.60 19.30
N ASN A 480 4.21 -9.13 18.09
CA ASN A 480 5.20 -9.02 17.02
C ASN A 480 5.17 -7.68 16.27
N TYR A 481 4.05 -6.94 16.30
CA TYR A 481 3.90 -5.73 15.48
C TYR A 481 3.37 -4.52 16.26
N ALA A 482 2.18 -4.63 16.87
CA ALA A 482 1.51 -3.50 17.51
C ALA A 482 2.24 -2.99 18.77
N LYS A 483 2.99 -3.85 19.45
CA LYS A 483 3.80 -3.48 20.61
C LYS A 483 5.24 -3.12 20.24
N ALA A 484 5.65 -3.37 18.99
CA ALA A 484 6.98 -3.06 18.46
C ALA A 484 7.03 -1.70 17.74
N ASN A 485 6.05 -0.81 17.98
CA ASN A 485 5.85 0.45 17.27
C ASN A 485 5.62 0.31 15.74
N GLN A 486 5.24 -0.88 15.27
CA GLN A 486 4.86 -1.14 13.88
C GLN A 486 3.32 -1.17 13.75
N ASN A 487 2.70 -0.03 14.08
CA ASN A 487 1.26 0.05 14.38
C ASN A 487 0.40 0.41 13.17
N SER A 488 0.93 0.25 11.96
CA SER A 488 0.22 0.44 10.71
C SER A 488 0.85 -0.44 9.63
N PHE A 489 0.15 -0.73 8.54
CA PHE A 489 0.75 -1.49 7.44
C PHE A 489 1.98 -0.80 6.86
N TYR A 490 1.99 0.53 6.82
CA TYR A 490 3.16 1.28 6.41
C TYR A 490 4.38 1.02 7.31
N LEU A 491 4.20 1.10 8.63
CA LEU A 491 5.30 0.89 9.58
C LEU A 491 5.73 -0.58 9.66
N LYS A 492 4.84 -1.53 9.38
CA LYS A 492 5.22 -2.96 9.22
C LYS A 492 6.06 -3.19 7.97
N LYS A 493 5.76 -2.47 6.88
CA LYS A 493 6.47 -2.62 5.61
C LYS A 493 7.86 -1.96 5.63
N PHE A 494 7.95 -0.73 6.13
CA PHE A 494 9.18 0.07 6.05
C PHE A 494 9.93 0.16 7.38
N ASN A 495 9.23 0.04 8.51
CA ASN A 495 9.78 0.17 9.86
C ASN A 495 10.78 1.34 10.01
N VAL A 496 10.29 2.56 9.83
CA VAL A 496 11.12 3.77 9.80
C VAL A 496 11.20 4.49 11.15
N LEU A 497 10.75 3.86 12.24
CA LEU A 497 10.68 4.47 13.57
C LEU A 497 11.55 3.72 14.59
N GLY A 498 11.88 4.42 15.68
CA GLY A 498 12.61 3.85 16.81
C GLY A 498 14.06 3.47 16.50
N GLU A 499 14.68 2.78 17.46
CA GLU A 499 16.08 2.35 17.40
C GLU A 499 16.29 1.12 16.50
N ASN A 500 15.23 0.32 16.28
CA ASN A 500 15.26 -0.88 15.45
C ASN A 500 14.79 -0.65 14.01
N ARG A 501 14.88 0.59 13.50
CA ARG A 501 14.46 0.94 12.14
C ARG A 501 15.13 0.05 11.08
N TYR A 502 14.41 -0.21 9.99
CA TYR A 502 14.79 -1.08 8.87
C TYR A 502 14.95 -2.57 9.19
N LYS A 503 14.70 -3.00 10.43
CA LYS A 503 14.67 -4.42 10.82
C LYS A 503 13.25 -4.94 10.87
N HIS A 504 13.05 -6.26 10.85
CA HIS A 504 11.72 -6.87 11.03
C HIS A 504 10.64 -6.23 10.11
N GLN A 505 11.03 -5.97 8.86
CA GLN A 505 10.08 -5.56 7.83
C GLN A 505 9.27 -6.78 7.42
N TYR A 506 7.96 -6.64 7.49
CA TYR A 506 7.05 -7.77 7.35
C TYR A 506 7.00 -8.33 5.92
N MET A 507 7.30 -7.50 4.91
CA MET A 507 7.14 -7.86 3.49
C MET A 507 8.22 -7.20 2.61
N THR A 508 8.69 -7.94 1.60
CA THR A 508 9.63 -7.45 0.58
C THR A 508 8.91 -6.77 -0.60
N ASN A 509 7.68 -7.19 -0.94
CA ASN A 509 6.85 -6.52 -1.95
C ASN A 509 6.61 -5.04 -1.61
N ILE A 510 7.02 -4.13 -2.50
CA ILE A 510 6.88 -2.68 -2.31
C ILE A 510 5.42 -2.22 -2.20
N GLU A 511 4.48 -2.93 -2.83
CA GLU A 511 3.06 -2.56 -2.89
C GLU A 511 2.27 -3.01 -1.65
N ALA A 512 2.89 -3.82 -0.80
CA ALA A 512 2.23 -4.55 0.28
C ALA A 512 1.42 -3.64 1.22
N ALA A 513 2.02 -2.57 1.75
CA ALA A 513 1.31 -1.69 2.69
C ALA A 513 0.03 -1.09 2.08
N LYS A 514 0.12 -0.65 0.83
CA LYS A 514 -1.02 -0.09 0.08
C LYS A 514 -2.07 -1.16 -0.22
N ASN A 515 -1.66 -2.38 -0.58
CA ASN A 515 -2.58 -3.47 -0.88
C ASN A 515 -3.33 -3.93 0.38
N GLU A 516 -2.63 -4.14 1.49
CA GLU A 516 -3.22 -4.48 2.78
C GLU A 516 -4.15 -3.37 3.28
N GLY A 517 -3.72 -2.10 3.21
CA GLY A 517 -4.57 -0.96 3.56
C GLY A 517 -5.83 -0.88 2.71
N SER A 518 -5.71 -1.06 1.39
CA SER A 518 -6.85 -1.09 0.47
C SER A 518 -7.82 -2.22 0.80
N MET A 519 -7.29 -3.40 1.12
CA MET A 519 -8.09 -4.56 1.50
C MET A 519 -8.83 -4.31 2.80
N LEU A 520 -8.13 -3.78 3.81
CA LEU A 520 -8.70 -3.36 5.08
C LEU A 520 -9.81 -2.33 4.87
N SER A 521 -9.62 -1.34 4.00
CA SER A 521 -10.66 -0.36 3.69
C SER A 521 -11.94 -1.02 3.14
N ARG A 522 -11.83 -2.08 2.34
CA ARG A 522 -13.00 -2.81 1.78
C ARG A 522 -13.79 -3.58 2.83
N ALA A 523 -13.18 -3.89 3.97
CA ALA A 523 -13.88 -4.51 5.09
C ALA A 523 -14.90 -3.56 5.74
N TYR A 524 -14.80 -2.25 5.50
CA TYR A 524 -15.73 -1.23 5.99
C TYR A 524 -16.70 -0.78 4.91
N SER A 525 -17.99 -0.78 5.21
CA SER A 525 -18.96 -0.09 4.36
C SER A 525 -18.79 1.43 4.45
N GLU A 526 -19.38 2.18 3.50
CA GLU A 526 -19.36 3.65 3.55
C GLU A 526 -20.06 4.22 4.79
N GLU A 527 -21.01 3.48 5.38
CA GLU A 527 -21.61 3.86 6.67
C GLU A 527 -20.66 3.60 7.84
N ASP A 528 -19.88 2.51 7.80
CA ASP A 528 -18.88 2.22 8.84
C ASP A 528 -17.74 3.24 8.83
N LYS A 529 -17.33 3.69 7.64
CA LYS A 529 -16.31 4.73 7.46
C LYS A 529 -16.70 6.09 8.07
N LYS A 530 -17.99 6.35 8.36
CA LYS A 530 -18.40 7.54 9.14
C LYS A 530 -18.01 7.48 10.61
N GLY A 531 -17.54 6.32 11.09
CA GLY A 531 -17.00 6.15 12.44
C GLY A 531 -15.69 6.91 12.69
N VAL A 532 -15.12 6.71 13.87
CA VAL A 532 -13.84 7.32 14.26
C VAL A 532 -12.70 6.41 13.82
N PHE A 533 -11.81 6.95 12.99
CA PHE A 533 -10.57 6.30 12.57
C PHE A 533 -9.40 7.24 12.83
N THR A 534 -8.33 6.72 13.38
CA THR A 534 -7.11 7.49 13.63
C THR A 534 -6.01 7.01 12.70
N PHE A 535 -5.47 7.92 11.88
CA PHE A 535 -4.41 7.64 10.90
C PHE A 535 -3.13 8.35 11.34
N TYR A 536 -2.08 7.56 11.59
CA TYR A 536 -0.73 8.05 11.89
C TYR A 536 0.05 8.11 10.58
N ILE A 537 0.11 9.31 10.00
CA ILE A 537 0.62 9.51 8.64
C ILE A 537 2.08 9.94 8.74
N PRO A 538 3.03 9.17 8.18
CA PRO A 538 4.45 9.49 8.21
C PRO A 538 4.76 10.85 7.57
N VAL A 539 5.64 11.61 8.21
CA VAL A 539 6.22 12.84 7.67
C VAL A 539 7.73 12.77 7.85
N TYR A 540 8.46 12.74 6.74
CA TYR A 540 9.92 12.71 6.75
C TYR A 540 10.51 14.11 6.73
N ARG A 541 11.75 14.26 7.20
CA ARG A 541 12.50 15.50 7.00
C ARG A 541 12.89 15.65 5.54
N ASP A 542 13.00 16.88 5.06
CA ASP A 542 13.53 17.22 3.74
C ASP A 542 12.81 16.55 2.55
N MET A 543 11.51 16.28 2.68
CA MET A 543 10.70 15.73 1.59
C MET A 543 10.61 16.68 0.39
N PRO A 544 10.50 16.15 -0.85
CA PRO A 544 10.30 16.97 -2.04
C PRO A 544 9.00 17.77 -1.94
N SER A 545 8.96 18.94 -2.59
CA SER A 545 7.81 19.85 -2.53
C SER A 545 6.54 19.29 -3.16
N VAL A 546 6.68 18.35 -4.09
CA VAL A 546 5.58 17.63 -4.75
C VAL A 546 5.63 16.14 -4.41
N PRO A 547 4.48 15.44 -4.43
CA PRO A 547 4.46 13.99 -4.30
C PRO A 547 5.28 13.30 -5.40
N GLU A 548 5.98 12.23 -5.03
CA GLU A 548 6.79 11.44 -5.98
C GLU A 548 5.89 10.76 -7.01
N ALA A 549 6.21 10.90 -8.29
CA ALA A 549 5.40 10.33 -9.36
C ALA A 549 5.66 8.84 -9.56
N MET A 550 4.61 8.07 -9.86
CA MET A 550 4.78 6.67 -10.23
C MET A 550 5.55 6.56 -11.56
N PRO A 551 6.67 5.82 -11.62
CA PRO A 551 7.38 5.58 -12.87
C PRO A 551 6.49 4.80 -13.85
N SER A 552 6.43 5.23 -15.12
CA SER A 552 5.51 4.69 -16.12
C SER A 552 6.19 4.06 -17.34
N GLY A 553 7.51 4.24 -17.48
CA GLY A 553 8.28 3.78 -18.61
C GLY A 553 8.39 2.26 -18.70
N ASP A 554 8.47 1.72 -19.92
CA ASP A 554 8.55 0.29 -20.16
C ASP A 554 9.41 -0.05 -21.39
N GLY A 555 9.77 -1.32 -21.55
CA GLY A 555 10.72 -1.78 -22.55
C GLY A 555 12.16 -1.83 -22.02
N SER A 556 13.14 -1.85 -22.92
CA SER A 556 14.55 -1.97 -22.54
C SER A 556 15.01 -0.81 -21.63
N PRO A 557 15.66 -1.09 -20.48
CA PRO A 557 16.28 -0.08 -19.64
C PRO A 557 17.70 0.30 -20.13
N ASN A 558 18.15 -0.27 -21.25
CA ASN A 558 19.55 -0.21 -21.64
C ASN A 558 19.94 1.19 -22.15
N ASN A 559 20.58 1.96 -21.27
CA ASN A 559 21.04 3.33 -21.52
C ASN A 559 22.56 3.40 -21.75
N ARG A 560 23.18 2.33 -22.28
CA ARG A 560 24.62 2.27 -22.51
C ARG A 560 24.98 2.67 -23.94
N LEU A 561 26.16 3.26 -24.10
CA LEU A 561 26.78 3.45 -25.41
C LEU A 561 27.44 2.14 -25.88
N SER A 562 27.41 1.89 -27.20
CA SER A 562 28.27 0.89 -27.87
C SER A 562 29.59 1.48 -28.32
N SER A 563 29.66 2.80 -28.53
CA SER A 563 30.88 3.52 -28.87
C SER A 563 30.80 5.00 -28.47
N LEU A 564 31.95 5.57 -28.13
CA LEU A 564 32.16 7.00 -27.96
C LEU A 564 33.53 7.36 -28.55
N SER A 565 33.58 8.31 -29.48
CA SER A 565 34.82 8.82 -30.05
C SER A 565 34.67 10.28 -30.47
N ILE A 566 35.80 10.98 -30.59
CA ILE A 566 35.85 12.37 -31.01
C ILE A 566 36.76 12.44 -32.23
N SER A 567 36.27 12.97 -33.34
CA SER A 567 37.01 12.97 -34.60
C SER A 567 38.33 13.74 -34.46
N GLY A 568 39.46 13.06 -34.62
CA GLY A 568 40.80 13.64 -34.54
C GLY A 568 41.40 13.71 -33.13
N TYR A 569 40.70 13.24 -32.09
CA TYR A 569 41.17 13.33 -30.71
C TYR A 569 40.94 12.03 -29.94
N ASN A 570 41.84 11.75 -29.00
CA ASN A 570 41.68 10.64 -28.06
C ASN A 570 40.95 11.10 -26.81
N ILE A 571 40.13 10.20 -26.26
CA ILE A 571 39.55 10.33 -24.93
C ILE A 571 40.30 9.44 -23.95
N THR A 572 40.44 9.89 -22.70
CA THR A 572 41.11 9.15 -21.63
C THR A 572 40.17 8.92 -20.45
N PRO A 573 40.01 7.66 -19.97
CA PRO A 573 40.54 6.43 -20.57
C PRO A 573 39.90 6.12 -21.93
N SER A 574 40.40 5.11 -22.65
CA SER A 574 39.73 4.60 -23.84
C SER A 574 38.29 4.18 -23.51
N PHE A 575 37.40 4.27 -24.50
CA PHE A 575 35.98 4.00 -24.28
C PHE A 575 35.73 2.63 -23.63
N SER A 576 34.88 2.64 -22.60
CA SER A 576 34.24 1.47 -22.01
C SER A 576 32.80 1.82 -21.68
N ARG A 577 31.85 0.95 -22.04
CA ARG A 577 30.41 1.19 -21.79
C ARG A 577 30.07 1.40 -20.31
N ASP A 578 30.91 0.89 -19.42
CA ASP A 578 30.75 0.97 -17.96
C ASP A 578 31.47 2.17 -17.33
N ASN A 579 32.26 2.92 -18.13
CA ASN A 579 32.85 4.17 -17.70
C ASN A 579 32.04 5.37 -18.20
N TYR A 580 31.61 6.22 -17.27
CA TYR A 580 30.78 7.40 -17.52
C TYR A 580 31.54 8.73 -17.48
N SER A 581 32.86 8.72 -17.26
CA SER A 581 33.64 9.96 -17.25
C SER A 581 34.92 9.82 -18.08
N TYR A 582 35.15 10.79 -18.95
CA TYR A 582 36.28 10.86 -19.85
C TYR A 582 36.94 12.22 -19.77
N THR A 583 38.22 12.28 -20.10
CA THR A 583 38.96 13.52 -20.31
C THR A 583 39.32 13.65 -21.78
N LEU A 584 39.09 14.84 -22.33
CA LEU A 584 39.49 15.25 -23.67
C LEU A 584 40.46 16.43 -23.55
N GLU A 585 41.69 16.23 -24.00
CA GLU A 585 42.71 17.27 -24.11
C GLU A 585 42.59 17.92 -25.51
N LEU A 586 42.39 19.24 -25.56
CA LEU A 586 42.27 20.02 -26.81
C LEU A 586 43.31 21.14 -26.85
N PRO A 587 43.88 21.47 -28.02
CA PRO A 587 44.58 22.74 -28.22
C PRO A 587 43.67 23.95 -27.94
N ALA A 588 44.24 25.06 -27.44
CA ALA A 588 43.50 26.28 -27.07
C ALA A 588 42.58 26.82 -28.18
N ASN A 589 43.02 26.71 -29.44
CA ASN A 589 42.36 27.29 -30.62
C ASN A 589 41.22 26.44 -31.21
N VAL A 590 40.87 25.30 -30.60
CA VAL A 590 39.77 24.46 -31.09
C VAL A 590 38.43 25.02 -30.62
N SER A 591 37.58 25.42 -31.56
CA SER A 591 36.24 25.96 -31.30
C SER A 591 35.10 25.03 -31.74
N LYS A 592 35.42 23.90 -32.37
CA LYS A 592 34.44 22.91 -32.82
C LYS A 592 35.02 21.51 -32.78
N ILE A 593 34.22 20.56 -32.32
CA ILE A 593 34.53 19.12 -32.35
C ILE A 593 33.37 18.33 -32.93
N ASN A 594 33.65 17.13 -33.43
CA ASN A 594 32.63 16.19 -33.87
C ASN A 594 32.67 14.94 -32.98
N ILE A 595 31.61 14.76 -32.20
CA ILE A 595 31.45 13.63 -31.27
C ILE A 595 30.62 12.55 -31.96
N LYS A 596 31.15 11.33 -32.03
CA LYS A 596 30.44 10.15 -32.52
C LYS A 596 30.11 9.26 -31.33
N ALA A 597 28.83 9.13 -31.02
CA ALA A 597 28.34 8.27 -29.97
C ALA A 597 27.17 7.45 -30.50
N ASN A 598 27.18 6.14 -30.25
CA ASN A 598 26.11 5.24 -30.66
C ASN A 598 25.55 4.53 -29.43
N ALA A 599 24.23 4.44 -29.32
CA ALA A 599 23.60 3.61 -28.31
C ALA A 599 23.92 2.13 -28.54
N LEU A 600 23.92 1.35 -27.46
CA LEU A 600 24.02 -0.11 -27.54
C LEU A 600 22.68 -0.74 -27.91
N ASP A 601 21.59 -0.21 -27.36
CA ASP A 601 20.23 -0.64 -27.68
C ASP A 601 19.67 0.15 -28.86
N ALA A 602 19.07 -0.54 -29.83
CA ALA A 602 18.54 0.07 -31.04
C ALA A 602 17.31 0.97 -30.79
N ASN A 603 16.60 0.76 -29.69
CA ASN A 603 15.45 1.57 -29.29
C ASN A 603 15.84 2.75 -28.36
N ALA A 604 17.12 2.88 -28.02
CA ALA A 604 17.62 4.01 -27.25
C ALA A 604 18.02 5.19 -28.16
N SER A 605 17.96 6.39 -27.62
CA SER A 605 18.35 7.64 -28.30
C SER A 605 19.55 8.28 -27.62
N VAL A 606 20.38 8.99 -28.40
CA VAL A 606 21.58 9.68 -27.91
C VAL A 606 21.45 11.18 -28.18
N ALA A 607 21.68 11.99 -27.15
CA ALA A 607 21.80 13.44 -27.23
C ALA A 607 23.21 13.88 -26.82
N GLY A 608 23.68 15.03 -27.35
CA GLY A 608 25.02 15.57 -27.10
C GLY A 608 26.09 15.10 -28.09
N SER A 609 25.74 14.28 -29.08
CA SER A 609 26.63 13.88 -30.19
C SER A 609 26.48 14.75 -31.43
N GLY A 610 27.40 14.63 -32.38
CA GLY A 610 27.45 15.38 -33.62
C GLY A 610 28.45 16.52 -33.57
N ASP A 611 28.21 17.55 -34.37
CA ASP A 611 29.01 18.76 -34.40
C ASP A 611 28.67 19.66 -33.21
N ILE A 612 29.65 19.86 -32.32
CA ILE A 612 29.50 20.69 -31.12
C ILE A 612 30.44 21.89 -31.22
N GLU A 613 29.87 23.08 -31.14
CA GLU A 613 30.63 24.33 -30.95
C GLU A 613 31.07 24.44 -29.49
N LEU A 614 32.33 24.82 -29.28
CA LEU A 614 32.95 24.95 -27.98
C LEU A 614 33.22 26.42 -27.68
N LYS A 615 32.72 26.89 -26.54
CA LYS A 615 33.09 28.18 -25.95
C LYS A 615 34.35 28.00 -25.11
N ASP A 616 35.09 29.09 -24.91
CA ASP A 616 36.28 29.08 -24.05
C ASP A 616 35.93 28.74 -22.58
N SER A 617 34.69 29.00 -22.16
CA SER A 617 34.17 28.66 -20.84
C SER A 617 33.79 27.19 -20.66
N ASP A 618 33.69 26.42 -21.74
CA ASP A 618 33.19 25.04 -21.66
C ASP A 618 34.23 24.12 -21.03
N SER A 619 33.85 23.53 -19.90
CA SER A 619 34.69 22.57 -19.16
C SER A 619 34.17 21.14 -19.25
N THR A 620 32.92 20.94 -19.70
CA THR A 620 32.29 19.62 -19.80
C THR A 620 31.29 19.54 -20.94
N ILE A 621 31.15 18.35 -21.53
CA ILE A 621 30.04 17.98 -22.43
C ILE A 621 29.40 16.70 -21.91
N ASP A 622 28.08 16.70 -21.83
CA ASP A 622 27.29 15.53 -21.41
C ASP A 622 26.66 14.85 -22.63
N ILE A 623 26.88 13.54 -22.75
CA ILE A 623 26.25 12.66 -23.72
C ILE A 623 25.18 11.85 -23.00
N ILE A 624 23.92 12.12 -23.31
CA ILE A 624 22.77 11.53 -22.62
C ILE A 624 22.19 10.43 -23.50
N VAL A 625 22.24 9.19 -23.03
CA VAL A 625 21.54 8.05 -23.63
C VAL A 625 20.21 7.88 -22.92
N THR A 626 19.10 7.97 -23.65
CA THR A 626 17.76 7.69 -23.13
C THR A 626 17.29 6.34 -23.65
N ALA A 627 17.13 5.37 -22.76
CA ALA A 627 16.64 4.03 -23.07
C ALA A 627 15.16 4.03 -23.49
N GLN A 628 14.68 2.91 -24.02
CA GLN A 628 13.28 2.75 -24.44
C GLN A 628 12.30 3.02 -23.29
N ASN A 629 12.64 2.59 -22.08
CA ASN A 629 11.81 2.84 -20.89
C ASN A 629 11.99 4.25 -20.28
N GLY A 630 12.74 5.13 -20.93
CA GLY A 630 13.01 6.50 -20.46
C GLY A 630 14.17 6.63 -19.47
N SER A 631 14.79 5.54 -19.01
CA SER A 631 15.97 5.60 -18.13
C SER A 631 17.13 6.30 -18.83
N LYS A 632 17.85 7.17 -18.11
CA LYS A 632 18.94 7.98 -18.68
C LYS A 632 20.30 7.55 -18.15
N GLY A 633 21.27 7.42 -19.05
CA GLY A 633 22.69 7.27 -18.74
C GLY A 633 23.42 8.52 -19.20
N ASN A 634 24.28 9.10 -18.35
CA ASN A 634 25.01 10.33 -18.65
C ASN A 634 26.52 10.04 -18.73
N TYR A 635 27.09 10.11 -19.92
CA TYR A 635 28.53 10.03 -20.15
C TYR A 635 29.10 11.44 -20.25
N ARG A 636 29.99 11.81 -19.33
CA ARG A 636 30.60 13.13 -19.25
C ARG A 636 31.99 13.15 -19.86
N ILE A 637 32.24 14.11 -20.74
CA ILE A 637 33.56 14.45 -21.28
C ILE A 637 34.02 15.74 -20.61
N ASN A 638 35.07 15.66 -19.79
CA ASN A 638 35.74 16.81 -19.20
C ASN A 638 36.76 17.36 -20.21
N ILE A 639 36.64 18.64 -20.54
CA ILE A 639 37.52 19.30 -21.51
C ILE A 639 38.68 19.93 -20.76
N LYS A 640 39.90 19.64 -21.20
CA LYS A 640 41.12 20.34 -20.80
C LYS A 640 41.70 21.03 -22.02
N ARG A 641 41.80 22.35 -21.96
CA ARG A 641 42.48 23.14 -23.00
C ARG A 641 43.96 23.22 -22.63
N GLY A 642 44.83 22.85 -23.56
CA GLY A 642 46.25 23.14 -23.47
C GLY A 642 46.49 24.65 -23.52
N ASN A 643 47.56 25.11 -22.86
CA ASN A 643 47.97 26.52 -22.90
C ASN A 643 48.39 26.97 -24.30
#